data_AF-A0A1H3TF13-F1
#
_entry.id   AF-A0A1H3TF13-F1
#
_cell.length_a   1.000
_cell.length_b   1.000
_cell.length_c   1.000
_cell.angle_alpha   90.00
_cell.angle_beta   90.00
_cell.angle_gamma   90.00
#
_symmetry.space_group_name_H-M   'P 1'
#
loop_
_entity.id
_entity.type
_entity.pdbx_description
1 polymer ?
#
loop_
_entity_poly.entity_id
_entity_poly.type
_entity_poly.pdbx_seq_one_letter_code
_entity_poly.pdbx_strand_id
1 'polypeptide(L)'
;MQTTTHPTELRLALVFNGGVSLAVWMAGVTHELDRLRRAEGPWRDLCRDANATVVVDIIAGTSAGGLNGTLLACAVAAGEPLPTELRDLWVRDAALTTGKLLDDTAETPQSLLDGGYLTKMIRSVVRPRAQRVAQRGGRPREPVTLFVTATATGGPQPRGTDALGQHFGYEDHRRLYRFVADAQRQVHDPEVGPHPTVRNDFTADEALVTAARASAGFPGAFPPVSEEPLLALPQLRVHPDVPDLRDLPTFLMDGGVLDNAPFAPVVEEMGQRTINGPYRRVLAYVVPSSGVRGAVVPARDVARLRPPLHAVVSGSLNLPREVDFRTDVDELDNRLAAASESPVDRLFDRLPDEGLLATAAELIQEYRQARTVDGIWKARRLLRRRPLATDLSRPSRIDAAGLDTLWVPPAGTPLGHALDGPLWTWGVSAAQQVVTTLLREVRRHLNGDKSAPACAEPQQLALSLSAALTKILAIDDAVRRATLSRAALEGIGPSASDEEIAGLVNAVFAEQRVREHLLVVVRSATAAYAESVGTSAAAVVERALAAEVLSRAFAAPSVRPHTPPFDFVRIGPDVDSPLVALGDYRDAGERKLFGTRVGHFGAFATEDARAHDWLWGRLDAAAHLVRLVLHDQPSAAVSRRVAEVQMAILDDEAGRAGAADGAALVARLAAAHHRVTGDNRELVRSFLRTDAGRATATGVARSATRLLTHGCFEAVNPAAPAAPTRAAWQHTVEAVVADDRPAELSLSNRLARASTGPLRSGLWSALRDDPTRVATRLRNRLILLLLGVAGLVFTLGGLVGAAVALYHSGDQVFRWTAFGLVLAVLVGFLTAALRTLAAVDPPPEPERPATATL
;
A
#
# COMPACT_ATOMS: atom_id res chain seq x y z
N MET A 1 6.29 -41.77 -8.85
CA MET A 1 5.49 -40.67 -8.30
C MET A 1 4.04 -41.05 -8.48
N GLN A 2 3.26 -41.17 -7.40
CA GLN A 2 1.81 -41.31 -7.52
C GLN A 2 1.30 -39.98 -8.10
N THR A 3 0.83 -40.02 -9.34
CA THR A 3 0.15 -38.90 -9.98
C THR A 3 -1.12 -38.63 -9.19
N THR A 4 -1.14 -37.54 -8.42
CA THR A 4 -2.39 -37.01 -7.88
C THR A 4 -3.30 -36.72 -9.06
N THR A 5 -4.49 -37.33 -9.09
CA THR A 5 -5.45 -37.19 -10.21
C THR A 5 -6.05 -35.79 -10.31
N HIS A 6 -5.77 -34.91 -9.34
CA HIS A 6 -6.30 -33.55 -9.26
C HIS A 6 -5.17 -32.53 -9.13
N PRO A 7 -5.25 -31.38 -9.83
CA PRO A 7 -4.26 -30.33 -9.74
C PRO A 7 -4.23 -29.71 -8.33
N THR A 8 -3.04 -29.39 -7.85
CA THR A 8 -2.87 -28.67 -6.58
C THR A 8 -3.17 -27.19 -6.79
N GLU A 9 -3.99 -26.61 -5.93
CA GLU A 9 -4.33 -25.19 -6.01
C GLU A 9 -3.26 -24.34 -5.31
N LEU A 10 -2.49 -23.56 -6.07
CA LEU A 10 -1.56 -22.57 -5.53
C LEU A 10 -2.33 -21.26 -5.28
N ARG A 11 -2.66 -20.99 -4.02
CA ARG A 11 -3.45 -19.83 -3.62
C ARG A 11 -2.56 -18.69 -3.13
N LEU A 12 -2.61 -17.58 -3.84
CA LEU A 12 -1.80 -16.40 -3.60
C LEU A 12 -2.61 -15.33 -2.85
N ALA A 13 -2.09 -14.92 -1.70
CA ALA A 13 -2.47 -13.70 -1.02
C ALA A 13 -1.38 -12.65 -1.28
N LEU A 14 -1.73 -11.56 -1.96
CA LEU A 14 -0.79 -10.55 -2.42
C LEU A 14 -0.80 -9.35 -1.49
N VAL A 15 0.38 -8.84 -1.13
CA VAL A 15 0.54 -7.55 -0.45
C VAL A 15 1.47 -6.70 -1.31
N PHE A 16 0.95 -5.62 -1.89
CA PHE A 16 1.71 -4.67 -2.69
C PHE A 16 2.16 -3.48 -1.84
N ASN A 17 3.47 -3.26 -1.79
CA ASN A 17 4.04 -2.07 -1.17
C ASN A 17 3.71 -0.81 -1.99
N GLY A 18 3.81 0.36 -1.36
CA GLY A 18 3.86 1.64 -2.05
C GLY A 18 5.18 1.91 -2.77
N GLY A 19 5.17 2.91 -3.66
CA GLY A 19 6.34 3.31 -4.41
C GLY A 19 5.98 4.08 -5.68
N VAL A 20 6.10 5.41 -5.61
CA VAL A 20 5.69 6.41 -6.63
C VAL A 20 5.81 5.93 -8.08
N SER A 21 6.99 6.06 -8.71
CA SER A 21 7.17 5.62 -10.11
C SER A 21 7.43 4.11 -10.24
N LEU A 22 7.67 3.42 -9.12
CA LEU A 22 7.77 1.97 -9.04
C LEU A 22 6.43 1.27 -9.31
N ALA A 23 5.33 2.03 -9.35
CA ALA A 23 4.05 1.61 -9.90
C ALA A 23 4.18 0.93 -11.26
N VAL A 24 5.13 1.39 -12.11
CA VAL A 24 5.36 0.85 -13.45
C VAL A 24 5.94 -0.56 -13.40
N TRP A 25 6.93 -0.80 -12.53
CA TRP A 25 7.47 -2.14 -12.28
C TRP A 25 6.42 -3.06 -11.67
N MET A 26 5.67 -2.58 -10.66
CA MET A 26 4.57 -3.36 -10.06
C MET A 26 3.49 -3.71 -11.07
N ALA A 27 3.23 -2.84 -12.06
CA ALA A 27 2.28 -3.12 -13.11
C ALA A 27 2.75 -4.25 -14.03
N GLY A 28 4.04 -4.33 -14.33
CA GLY A 28 4.65 -5.48 -15.02
C GLY A 28 4.51 -6.78 -14.22
N VAL A 29 4.74 -6.73 -12.90
CA VAL A 29 4.52 -7.88 -11.99
C VAL A 29 3.04 -8.30 -11.98
N THR A 30 2.14 -7.32 -11.88
CA THR A 30 0.69 -7.51 -11.87
C THR A 30 0.20 -8.14 -13.17
N HIS A 31 0.78 -7.75 -14.30
CA HIS A 31 0.47 -8.33 -15.60
C HIS A 31 0.80 -9.82 -15.65
N GLU A 32 1.98 -10.25 -15.17
CA GLU A 32 2.35 -11.66 -15.17
C GLU A 32 1.60 -12.48 -14.12
N LEU A 33 1.24 -11.91 -12.98
CA LEU A 33 0.32 -12.55 -12.02
C LEU A 33 -1.05 -12.85 -12.65
N ASP A 34 -1.60 -11.91 -13.42
CA ASP A 34 -2.87 -12.10 -14.13
C ASP A 34 -2.77 -13.18 -15.23
N ARG A 35 -1.64 -13.23 -15.96
CA ARG A 35 -1.41 -14.27 -16.97
C ARG A 35 -1.19 -15.65 -16.35
N LEU A 36 -0.48 -15.73 -15.22
CA LEU A 36 -0.27 -16.96 -14.47
C LEU A 36 -1.59 -17.55 -13.96
N ARG A 37 -2.42 -16.75 -13.26
CA ARG A 37 -3.70 -17.24 -12.71
C ARG A 37 -4.64 -17.77 -13.81
N ARG A 38 -4.54 -17.20 -15.02
CA ARG A 38 -5.33 -17.60 -16.20
C ARG A 38 -4.65 -18.67 -17.05
N ALA A 39 -3.46 -19.13 -16.67
CA ALA A 39 -2.65 -20.08 -17.44
C ALA A 39 -2.51 -19.67 -18.93
N GLU A 40 -2.12 -18.42 -19.16
CA GLU A 40 -1.98 -17.83 -20.50
C GLU A 40 -0.52 -17.74 -20.98
N GLY A 41 -0.29 -17.98 -22.27
CA GLY A 41 1.03 -17.88 -22.88
C GLY A 41 2.02 -18.89 -22.27
N PRO A 42 3.25 -18.47 -21.89
CA PRO A 42 4.26 -19.40 -21.36
C PRO A 42 3.85 -20.03 -20.01
N TRP A 43 2.87 -19.44 -19.31
CA TRP A 43 2.35 -19.96 -18.05
C TRP A 43 1.47 -21.19 -18.21
N ARG A 44 0.89 -21.40 -19.40
CA ARG A 44 -0.02 -22.52 -19.66
C ARG A 44 0.66 -23.87 -19.48
N ASP A 45 1.81 -24.02 -20.12
CA ASP A 45 2.56 -25.27 -20.10
C ASP A 45 3.20 -25.47 -18.73
N LEU A 46 3.66 -24.40 -18.08
CA LEU A 46 4.14 -24.44 -16.69
C LEU A 46 3.09 -25.01 -15.73
N CYS A 47 1.87 -24.46 -15.74
CA CYS A 47 0.79 -24.90 -14.86
C CYS A 47 0.36 -26.34 -15.17
N ARG A 48 0.34 -26.72 -16.46
CA ARG A 48 0.04 -28.09 -16.89
C ARG A 48 1.08 -29.09 -16.38
N ASP A 49 2.36 -28.80 -16.59
CA ASP A 49 3.48 -29.66 -16.22
C ASP A 49 3.58 -29.82 -14.69
N ALA A 50 3.27 -28.75 -13.95
CA ALA A 50 3.22 -28.76 -12.49
C ALA A 50 1.92 -29.37 -11.93
N ASN A 51 0.94 -29.70 -12.78
CA ASN A 51 -0.43 -30.05 -12.39
C ASN A 51 -0.97 -29.06 -11.32
N ALA A 52 -0.85 -27.76 -11.59
CA ALA A 52 -1.16 -26.69 -10.66
C ALA A 52 -2.19 -25.71 -11.22
N THR A 53 -3.15 -25.32 -10.39
CA THR A 53 -4.07 -24.21 -10.69
C THR A 53 -3.72 -23.03 -9.79
N VAL A 54 -3.46 -21.86 -10.35
CA VAL A 54 -3.08 -20.68 -9.56
C VAL A 54 -4.30 -19.80 -9.33
N VAL A 55 -4.56 -19.45 -8.08
CA VAL A 55 -5.69 -18.61 -7.67
C VAL A 55 -5.17 -17.41 -6.88
N VAL A 56 -5.62 -16.21 -7.25
CA VAL A 56 -5.35 -14.98 -6.49
C VAL A 56 -6.63 -14.58 -5.80
N ASP A 57 -6.76 -14.88 -4.51
CA ASP A 57 -8.00 -14.67 -3.76
C ASP A 57 -7.92 -13.54 -2.73
N ILE A 58 -6.74 -13.07 -2.35
CA ILE A 58 -6.60 -11.93 -1.43
C ILE A 58 -5.56 -10.97 -2.01
N ILE A 59 -5.89 -9.69 -2.05
CA ILE A 59 -5.00 -8.64 -2.52
C ILE A 59 -5.08 -7.50 -1.51
N ALA A 60 -3.93 -6.99 -1.09
CA ALA A 60 -3.85 -5.75 -0.35
C ALA A 60 -2.80 -4.84 -0.98
N GLY A 61 -3.02 -3.53 -0.90
CA GLY A 61 -2.04 -2.59 -1.43
C GLY A 61 -2.12 -1.21 -0.82
N THR A 62 -0.94 -0.59 -0.78
CA THR A 62 -0.74 0.81 -0.36
C THR A 62 -0.17 1.63 -1.53
N SER A 63 -0.59 2.88 -1.69
CA SER A 63 -0.05 3.79 -2.71
C SER A 63 -0.17 3.24 -4.14
N ALA A 64 0.92 3.30 -4.91
CA ALA A 64 1.10 2.63 -6.19
C ALA A 64 0.70 1.14 -6.18
N GLY A 65 0.94 0.45 -5.07
CA GLY A 65 0.53 -0.93 -4.86
C GLY A 65 -0.98 -1.09 -4.69
N GLY A 66 -1.64 -0.14 -4.00
CA GLY A 66 -3.09 -0.07 -3.87
C GLY A 66 -3.79 0.12 -5.22
N LEU A 67 -3.20 0.93 -6.09
CA LEU A 67 -3.66 1.09 -7.47
C LEU A 67 -3.54 -0.21 -8.28
N ASN A 68 -2.35 -0.79 -8.40
CA ASN A 68 -2.16 -2.04 -9.16
C ASN A 68 -2.98 -3.20 -8.59
N GLY A 69 -3.06 -3.32 -7.27
CA GLY A 69 -3.90 -4.28 -6.58
C GLY A 69 -5.38 -4.11 -6.89
N THR A 70 -5.88 -2.88 -6.96
CA THR A 70 -7.26 -2.58 -7.37
C THR A 70 -7.54 -3.02 -8.80
N LEU A 71 -6.62 -2.74 -9.74
CA LEU A 71 -6.78 -3.15 -11.14
C LEU A 71 -6.84 -4.67 -11.28
N LEU A 72 -5.93 -5.39 -10.60
CA LEU A 72 -5.91 -6.85 -10.58
C LEU A 72 -7.17 -7.43 -9.95
N ALA A 73 -7.59 -6.92 -8.79
CA ALA A 73 -8.78 -7.38 -8.11
C ALA A 73 -10.05 -7.20 -8.96
N CYS A 74 -10.16 -6.08 -9.69
CA CYS A 74 -11.27 -5.86 -10.63
C CYS A 74 -11.25 -6.89 -11.78
N ALA A 75 -10.07 -7.26 -12.28
CA ALA A 75 -9.92 -8.27 -13.33
C ALA A 75 -10.30 -9.68 -12.82
N VAL A 76 -9.86 -10.03 -11.60
CA VAL A 76 -10.21 -11.29 -10.93
C VAL A 76 -11.72 -11.36 -10.68
N ALA A 77 -12.32 -10.37 -10.03
CA ALA A 77 -13.76 -10.35 -9.73
C ALA A 77 -14.62 -10.48 -11.01
N ALA A 78 -14.19 -9.84 -12.10
CA ALA A 78 -14.85 -9.93 -13.41
C ALA A 78 -14.59 -11.25 -14.15
N GLY A 79 -13.57 -12.03 -13.75
CA GLY A 79 -13.08 -13.20 -14.47
C GLY A 79 -12.66 -12.85 -15.90
N GLU A 80 -11.95 -11.74 -16.05
CA GLU A 80 -11.51 -11.18 -17.32
C GLU A 80 -10.00 -10.86 -17.26
N PRO A 81 -9.27 -10.88 -18.39
CA PRO A 81 -7.88 -10.43 -18.41
C PRO A 81 -7.76 -8.95 -18.03
N LEU A 82 -6.60 -8.56 -17.52
CA LEU A 82 -6.20 -7.15 -17.50
C LEU A 82 -6.20 -6.57 -18.94
N PRO A 83 -6.42 -5.25 -19.13
CA PRO A 83 -6.46 -4.66 -20.47
C PRO A 83 -5.16 -4.89 -21.23
N THR A 84 -5.26 -5.15 -22.54
CA THR A 84 -4.11 -5.22 -23.45
C THR A 84 -3.35 -3.89 -23.53
N GLU A 85 -4.04 -2.79 -23.23
CA GLU A 85 -3.52 -1.43 -23.21
C GLU A 85 -2.88 -1.05 -21.87
N LEU A 86 -2.86 -1.95 -20.86
CA LEU A 86 -2.29 -1.65 -19.54
C LEU A 86 -0.83 -1.19 -19.65
N ARG A 87 -0.06 -1.80 -20.56
CA ARG A 87 1.30 -1.37 -20.88
C ARG A 87 1.33 0.09 -21.35
N ASP A 88 0.48 0.47 -22.29
CA ASP A 88 0.47 1.82 -22.85
C ASP A 88 -0.02 2.84 -21.82
N LEU A 89 -0.95 2.46 -20.96
CA LEU A 89 -1.40 3.28 -19.83
C LEU A 89 -0.22 3.65 -18.91
N TRP A 90 0.66 2.69 -18.59
CA TRP A 90 1.82 2.96 -17.75
C TRP A 90 3.02 3.56 -18.49
N VAL A 91 3.32 3.10 -19.70
CA VAL A 91 4.49 3.53 -20.46
C VAL A 91 4.26 4.90 -21.12
N ARG A 92 3.05 5.16 -21.60
CA ARG A 92 2.72 6.41 -22.32
C ARG A 92 1.88 7.35 -21.48
N ASP A 93 0.77 6.89 -20.90
CA ASP A 93 -0.20 7.80 -20.29
C ASP A 93 0.20 8.27 -18.89
N ALA A 94 0.93 7.45 -18.13
CA ALA A 94 1.51 7.84 -16.83
C ALA A 94 2.79 8.69 -16.95
N ALA A 95 2.90 9.51 -18.01
CA ALA A 95 4.04 10.42 -18.19
C ALA A 95 3.86 11.73 -17.40
N LEU A 96 4.97 12.24 -16.85
CA LEU A 96 5.05 13.52 -16.16
C LEU A 96 5.17 14.69 -17.14
N THR A 97 4.24 14.79 -18.08
CA THR A 97 4.24 15.82 -19.14
C THR A 97 2.92 16.59 -19.12
N THR A 98 2.93 17.80 -19.68
CA THR A 98 1.75 18.64 -19.92
C THR A 98 0.62 17.83 -20.56
N GLY A 99 -0.61 17.97 -20.04
CA GLY A 99 -1.79 17.25 -20.51
C GLY A 99 -1.90 15.79 -20.09
N LYS A 100 -0.98 15.31 -19.24
CA LYS A 100 -1.02 13.99 -18.61
C LYS A 100 -0.99 14.14 -17.08
N LEU A 101 -0.01 13.53 -16.38
CA LEU A 101 0.05 13.62 -14.92
C LEU A 101 0.49 14.99 -14.40
N LEU A 102 1.07 15.87 -15.22
CA LEU A 102 1.47 17.20 -14.78
C LEU A 102 0.34 18.20 -14.99
N ASP A 103 -0.09 18.88 -13.91
CA ASP A 103 -1.08 19.95 -14.00
C ASP A 103 -0.39 21.30 -14.19
N ASP A 104 -0.08 21.64 -15.44
CA ASP A 104 0.50 22.93 -15.81
C ASP A 104 -0.48 23.84 -16.57
N THR A 105 -1.75 23.44 -16.64
CA THR A 105 -2.79 24.17 -17.37
C THR A 105 -3.78 24.87 -16.44
N ALA A 106 -4.02 24.36 -15.23
CA ALA A 106 -4.93 25.00 -14.28
C ALA A 106 -4.45 26.41 -13.87
N GLU A 107 -5.37 27.37 -13.86
CA GLU A 107 -5.10 28.74 -13.41
C GLU A 107 -4.83 28.79 -11.89
N THR A 108 -5.57 27.97 -11.13
CA THR A 108 -5.49 27.85 -9.67
C THR A 108 -5.19 26.40 -9.25
N PRO A 109 -3.97 25.89 -9.51
CA PRO A 109 -3.64 24.49 -9.23
C PRO A 109 -3.62 24.23 -7.72
N GLN A 110 -4.27 23.14 -7.31
CA GLN A 110 -4.27 22.66 -5.91
C GLN A 110 -3.03 21.81 -5.57
N SER A 111 -2.35 21.29 -6.60
CA SER A 111 -1.19 20.42 -6.48
C SER A 111 -0.32 20.49 -7.74
N LEU A 112 0.86 19.83 -7.71
CA LEU A 112 1.73 19.77 -8.87
C LEU A 112 1.20 18.84 -9.98
N LEU A 113 0.58 17.73 -9.60
CA LEU A 113 0.11 16.69 -10.50
C LEU A 113 -1.41 16.72 -10.67
N ASP A 114 -1.88 16.33 -11.84
CA ASP A 114 -3.30 16.30 -12.18
C ASP A 114 -3.98 15.07 -11.58
N GLY A 115 -4.60 15.27 -10.41
CA GLY A 115 -5.39 14.26 -9.73
C GLY A 115 -6.64 13.83 -10.51
N GLY A 116 -7.19 14.70 -11.35
CA GLY A 116 -8.33 14.42 -12.21
C GLY A 116 -7.96 13.51 -13.38
N TYR A 117 -6.81 13.75 -14.00
CA TYR A 117 -6.23 12.87 -15.03
C TYR A 117 -5.95 11.48 -14.47
N LEU A 118 -5.30 11.37 -13.31
CA LEU A 118 -5.08 10.08 -12.65
C LEU A 118 -6.43 9.37 -12.38
N THR A 119 -7.44 10.10 -11.89
CA THR A 119 -8.78 9.53 -11.67
C THR A 119 -9.40 8.99 -12.97
N LYS A 120 -9.28 9.74 -14.08
CA LYS A 120 -9.75 9.30 -15.40
C LYS A 120 -9.03 8.03 -15.88
N MET A 121 -7.72 7.96 -15.68
CA MET A 121 -6.91 6.79 -16.01
C MET A 121 -7.34 5.54 -15.23
N ILE A 122 -7.56 5.67 -13.92
CA ILE A 122 -8.04 4.55 -13.08
C ILE A 122 -9.44 4.12 -13.54
N ARG A 123 -10.32 5.11 -13.75
CA ARG A 123 -11.71 4.90 -14.18
C ARG A 123 -11.81 4.18 -15.52
N SER A 124 -10.92 4.45 -16.48
CA SER A 124 -10.95 3.81 -17.80
C SER A 124 -10.75 2.28 -17.72
N VAL A 125 -10.06 1.79 -16.69
CA VAL A 125 -9.84 0.35 -16.47
C VAL A 125 -10.92 -0.27 -15.59
N VAL A 126 -11.30 0.41 -14.50
CA VAL A 126 -12.22 -0.10 -13.47
C VAL A 126 -13.67 -0.09 -13.95
N ARG A 127 -14.16 1.04 -14.48
CA ARG A 127 -15.58 1.25 -14.77
C ARG A 127 -16.15 0.27 -15.80
N PRO A 128 -15.49 -0.01 -16.95
CA PRO A 128 -16.03 -0.98 -17.91
C PRO A 128 -16.20 -2.39 -17.31
N ARG A 129 -15.31 -2.79 -16.39
CA ARG A 129 -15.39 -4.10 -15.73
C ARG A 129 -16.51 -4.13 -14.70
N ALA A 130 -16.59 -3.13 -13.84
CA ALA A 130 -17.67 -3.00 -12.86
C ALA A 130 -19.05 -3.00 -13.53
N GLN A 131 -19.19 -2.28 -14.65
CA GLN A 131 -20.42 -2.26 -15.45
C GLN A 131 -20.76 -3.63 -16.06
N ARG A 132 -19.78 -4.36 -16.60
CA ARG A 132 -20.01 -5.72 -17.13
C ARG A 132 -20.41 -6.71 -16.03
N VAL A 133 -19.80 -6.61 -14.85
CA VAL A 133 -20.18 -7.41 -13.68
C VAL A 133 -21.62 -7.11 -13.28
N ALA A 134 -22.00 -5.83 -13.22
CA ALA A 134 -23.37 -5.41 -12.93
C ALA A 134 -24.38 -5.92 -14.00
N GLN A 135 -24.04 -5.81 -15.29
CA GLN A 135 -24.88 -6.29 -16.40
C GLN A 135 -25.10 -7.80 -16.38
N ARG A 136 -24.16 -8.58 -15.82
CA ARG A 136 -24.28 -10.04 -15.65
C ARG A 136 -25.02 -10.44 -14.36
N GLY A 137 -25.81 -9.54 -13.78
CA GLY A 137 -26.57 -9.81 -12.56
C GLY A 137 -25.75 -9.68 -11.27
N GLY A 138 -24.59 -9.02 -11.31
CA GLY A 138 -23.79 -8.69 -10.13
C GLY A 138 -23.06 -9.88 -9.48
N ARG A 139 -23.17 -11.09 -10.02
CA ARG A 139 -22.49 -12.27 -9.46
C ARG A 139 -21.01 -12.29 -9.87
N PRO A 140 -20.06 -12.42 -8.93
CA PRO A 140 -18.63 -12.47 -9.25
C PRO A 140 -18.27 -13.80 -9.91
N ARG A 141 -17.29 -13.79 -10.82
CA ARG A 141 -16.81 -15.02 -11.49
C ARG A 141 -15.78 -15.77 -10.65
N GLU A 142 -14.86 -15.03 -10.05
CA GLU A 142 -13.82 -15.58 -9.18
C GLU A 142 -13.87 -14.83 -7.83
N PRO A 143 -13.64 -15.53 -6.70
CA PRO A 143 -13.65 -14.91 -5.40
C PRO A 143 -12.37 -14.10 -5.17
N VAL A 144 -12.51 -12.86 -4.70
CA VAL A 144 -11.37 -12.01 -4.31
C VAL A 144 -11.76 -11.02 -3.22
N THR A 145 -10.87 -10.80 -2.25
CA THR A 145 -10.96 -9.67 -1.32
C THR A 145 -9.81 -8.71 -1.61
N LEU A 146 -10.14 -7.43 -1.78
CA LEU A 146 -9.20 -6.33 -1.93
C LEU A 146 -9.18 -5.48 -0.66
N PHE A 147 -7.99 -5.23 -0.13
CA PHE A 147 -7.73 -4.24 0.91
C PHE A 147 -6.96 -3.04 0.34
N VAL A 148 -7.43 -1.82 0.59
CA VAL A 148 -6.78 -0.59 0.15
C VAL A 148 -6.59 0.34 1.34
N THR A 149 -5.35 0.80 1.55
CA THR A 149 -5.02 1.75 2.61
C THR A 149 -5.13 3.19 2.12
N ALA A 150 -5.50 4.10 3.02
CA ALA A 150 -5.45 5.54 2.82
C ALA A 150 -5.17 6.24 4.17
N THR A 151 -4.82 7.52 4.10
CA THR A 151 -4.61 8.37 5.28
C THR A 151 -5.60 9.52 5.24
N ALA A 152 -6.44 9.65 6.26
CA ALA A 152 -7.34 10.79 6.43
C ALA A 152 -6.55 12.04 6.83
N THR A 153 -6.92 13.21 6.30
CA THR A 153 -6.30 14.50 6.65
C THR A 153 -6.84 15.10 7.94
N GLY A 154 -7.87 14.47 8.49
CA GLY A 154 -8.60 14.90 9.66
C GLY A 154 -9.69 13.89 10.01
N GLY A 155 -10.33 14.10 11.13
CA GLY A 155 -11.37 13.21 11.62
C GLY A 155 -11.49 13.28 13.15
N PRO A 156 -12.50 12.64 13.72
CA PRO A 156 -12.66 12.61 15.17
C PRO A 156 -11.43 11.97 15.82
N GLN A 157 -10.76 12.70 16.73
CA GLN A 157 -9.62 12.17 17.48
C GLN A 157 -10.09 11.11 18.48
N PRO A 158 -9.57 9.86 18.38
CA PRO A 158 -9.71 8.92 19.47
C PRO A 158 -9.23 9.51 20.80
N ARG A 159 -10.00 9.28 21.85
CA ARG A 159 -9.58 9.48 23.24
C ARG A 159 -9.23 8.13 23.82
N GLY A 160 -8.06 8.03 24.42
CA GLY A 160 -7.65 6.96 25.31
C GLY A 160 -7.73 7.43 26.77
N THR A 161 -7.67 6.45 27.66
CA THR A 161 -7.58 6.61 29.11
C THR A 161 -6.44 5.71 29.57
N ASP A 162 -5.52 6.27 30.36
CA ASP A 162 -4.42 5.50 30.93
C ASP A 162 -4.85 4.72 32.18
N ALA A 163 -3.90 3.99 32.77
CA ALA A 163 -4.16 3.22 33.98
C ALA A 163 -4.50 4.05 35.23
N LEU A 164 -4.30 5.37 35.20
CA LEU A 164 -4.62 6.31 36.28
C LEU A 164 -5.97 7.03 36.03
N GLY A 165 -6.70 6.65 34.98
CA GLY A 165 -7.94 7.33 34.60
C GLY A 165 -7.72 8.66 33.89
N GLN A 166 -6.47 9.02 33.54
CA GLN A 166 -6.17 10.23 32.80
C GLN A 166 -6.55 10.03 31.33
N HIS A 167 -7.42 10.90 30.82
CA HIS A 167 -7.78 10.92 29.42
C HIS A 167 -6.68 11.60 28.59
N PHE A 168 -6.32 10.99 27.46
CA PHE A 168 -5.42 11.56 26.46
C PHE A 168 -6.05 11.43 25.07
N GLY A 169 -5.86 12.44 24.22
CA GLY A 169 -6.20 12.36 22.80
C GLY A 169 -5.02 11.77 22.02
N TYR A 170 -5.31 10.96 21.03
CA TYR A 170 -4.35 10.63 19.97
C TYR A 170 -5.05 10.73 18.62
N GLU A 171 -4.28 10.96 17.56
CA GLU A 171 -4.83 11.03 16.21
C GLU A 171 -4.65 9.67 15.53
N ASP A 172 -5.73 9.10 15.00
CA ASP A 172 -5.67 7.92 14.13
C ASP A 172 -6.21 8.27 12.75
N HIS A 173 -5.27 8.61 11.88
CA HIS A 173 -5.54 9.01 10.51
C HIS A 173 -5.57 7.81 9.56
N ARG A 174 -5.27 6.59 10.02
CA ARG A 174 -5.27 5.41 9.14
C ARG A 174 -6.68 5.12 8.64
N ARG A 175 -6.78 4.67 7.40
CA ARG A 175 -8.00 4.15 6.78
C ARG A 175 -7.67 2.86 6.06
N LEU A 176 -8.51 1.86 6.28
CA LEU A 176 -8.44 0.58 5.58
C LEU A 176 -9.83 0.29 5.00
N TYR A 177 -9.90 0.11 3.69
CA TYR A 177 -11.12 -0.27 2.98
C TYR A 177 -11.02 -1.70 2.48
N ARG A 178 -12.13 -2.44 2.53
CA ARG A 178 -12.24 -3.84 2.09
C ARG A 178 -13.37 -3.98 1.08
N PHE A 179 -13.05 -4.51 -0.09
CA PHE A 179 -13.99 -4.88 -1.15
C PHE A 179 -13.99 -6.39 -1.30
N VAL A 180 -15.16 -7.03 -1.29
CA VAL A 180 -15.30 -8.48 -1.39
C VAL A 180 -16.12 -8.85 -2.63
N ALA A 181 -15.60 -9.77 -3.42
CA ALA A 181 -16.32 -10.53 -4.43
C ALA A 181 -16.32 -11.99 -3.98
N ASP A 182 -17.47 -12.53 -3.60
CA ASP A 182 -17.64 -13.93 -3.23
C ASP A 182 -19.08 -14.37 -3.46
N ALA A 183 -19.27 -15.38 -4.33
CA ALA A 183 -20.57 -15.89 -4.70
C ALA A 183 -21.13 -16.92 -3.68
N GLN A 184 -20.34 -17.33 -2.70
CA GLN A 184 -20.66 -18.39 -1.72
C GLN A 184 -20.37 -17.94 -0.28
N ARG A 185 -20.36 -16.62 -0.04
CA ARG A 185 -20.05 -16.06 1.27
C ARG A 185 -21.10 -16.50 2.29
N GLN A 186 -20.66 -17.19 3.34
CA GLN A 186 -21.58 -17.61 4.41
C GLN A 186 -22.01 -16.40 5.24
N VAL A 187 -23.32 -16.28 5.47
CA VAL A 187 -23.93 -15.34 6.40
C VAL A 187 -24.85 -16.12 7.33
N HIS A 188 -24.96 -15.67 8.57
CA HIS A 188 -25.81 -16.31 9.58
C HIS A 188 -27.10 -15.52 9.77
N ASP A 189 -28.22 -16.24 9.77
CA ASP A 189 -29.54 -15.73 10.13
C ASP A 189 -30.12 -16.59 11.27
N PRO A 190 -30.78 -16.00 12.29
CA PRO A 190 -31.31 -16.77 13.42
C PRO A 190 -32.44 -17.76 13.08
N GLU A 191 -33.22 -17.52 12.03
CA GLU A 191 -34.35 -18.39 11.68
C GLU A 191 -33.87 -19.57 10.83
N VAL A 192 -32.99 -19.29 9.86
CA VAL A 192 -32.52 -20.26 8.86
C VAL A 192 -31.18 -20.91 9.22
N GLY A 193 -30.33 -20.22 9.99
CA GLY A 193 -28.95 -20.59 10.25
C GLY A 193 -27.98 -20.10 9.17
N PRO A 194 -26.74 -20.64 9.15
CA PRO A 194 -25.72 -20.20 8.21
C PRO A 194 -26.01 -20.69 6.78
N HIS A 195 -26.06 -19.75 5.83
CA HIS A 195 -26.38 -20.01 4.42
C HIS A 195 -25.52 -19.14 3.48
N PRO A 196 -25.28 -19.59 2.22
CA PRO A 196 -24.51 -18.83 1.25
C PRO A 196 -25.30 -17.62 0.73
N THR A 197 -24.60 -16.50 0.59
CA THR A 197 -25.09 -15.26 -0.03
C THR A 197 -24.07 -14.77 -1.05
N VAL A 198 -24.53 -14.02 -2.04
CA VAL A 198 -23.65 -13.36 -3.01
C VAL A 198 -23.28 -11.99 -2.46
N ARG A 199 -21.99 -11.75 -2.26
CA ARG A 199 -21.44 -10.42 -1.97
C ARG A 199 -20.53 -9.99 -3.12
N ASN A 200 -20.77 -8.79 -3.68
CA ASN A 200 -19.93 -8.27 -4.74
C ASN A 200 -19.82 -6.74 -4.72
N ASP A 201 -18.82 -6.27 -4.00
CA ASP A 201 -18.51 -4.85 -3.86
C ASP A 201 -17.86 -4.27 -5.14
N PHE A 202 -17.47 -5.11 -6.10
CA PHE A 202 -16.82 -4.67 -7.35
C PHE A 202 -17.78 -4.10 -8.41
N THR A 203 -19.05 -3.95 -8.05
CA THR A 203 -20.03 -3.17 -8.82
C THR A 203 -20.00 -1.68 -8.46
N ALA A 204 -19.40 -1.30 -7.32
CA ALA A 204 -19.27 0.08 -6.85
C ALA A 204 -18.04 0.77 -7.48
N ASP A 205 -18.14 1.11 -8.77
CA ASP A 205 -17.04 1.71 -9.55
C ASP A 205 -16.50 3.02 -8.94
N GLU A 206 -17.37 3.92 -8.48
CA GLU A 206 -16.95 5.16 -7.84
C GLU A 206 -16.17 4.93 -6.53
N ALA A 207 -16.58 3.96 -5.71
CA ALA A 207 -15.87 3.63 -4.47
C ALA A 207 -14.49 3.01 -4.76
N LEU A 208 -14.40 2.09 -5.73
CA LEU A 208 -13.13 1.49 -6.16
C LEU A 208 -12.15 2.55 -6.71
N VAL A 209 -12.63 3.43 -7.59
CA VAL A 209 -11.81 4.50 -8.17
C VAL A 209 -11.36 5.47 -7.08
N THR A 210 -12.24 5.82 -6.15
CA THR A 210 -11.94 6.72 -5.02
C THR A 210 -10.88 6.11 -4.09
N ALA A 211 -11.03 4.84 -3.70
CA ALA A 211 -10.06 4.14 -2.86
C ALA A 211 -8.68 4.05 -3.53
N ALA A 212 -8.62 3.62 -4.80
CA ALA A 212 -7.37 3.53 -5.54
C ALA A 212 -6.69 4.90 -5.73
N ARG A 213 -7.47 5.94 -6.02
CA ARG A 213 -6.97 7.30 -6.20
C ARG A 213 -6.49 7.92 -4.89
N ALA A 214 -7.22 7.68 -3.79
CA ALA A 214 -6.82 8.11 -2.45
C ALA A 214 -5.51 7.44 -2.04
N SER A 215 -5.42 6.11 -2.20
CA SER A 215 -4.21 5.34 -1.90
C SER A 215 -3.02 5.88 -2.69
N ALA A 216 -3.11 6.06 -4.01
CA ALA A 216 -2.01 6.59 -4.83
C ALA A 216 -1.83 8.13 -4.78
N GLY A 217 -2.54 8.82 -3.88
CA GLY A 217 -2.57 10.29 -3.79
C GLY A 217 -1.47 10.88 -2.92
N PHE A 218 -0.21 10.78 -3.36
CA PHE A 218 0.94 11.25 -2.59
C PHE A 218 0.82 12.75 -2.18
N PRO A 219 0.95 13.10 -0.88
CA PRO A 219 0.76 14.48 -0.39
C PRO A 219 1.65 15.51 -1.09
N GLY A 220 1.06 16.65 -1.47
CA GLY A 220 1.74 17.74 -2.18
C GLY A 220 1.95 17.50 -3.68
N ALA A 221 2.05 16.24 -4.12
CA ALA A 221 2.06 15.89 -5.53
C ALA A 221 0.64 15.88 -6.11
N PHE A 222 -0.32 15.26 -5.41
CA PHE A 222 -1.72 15.19 -5.81
C PHE A 222 -2.64 15.90 -4.82
N PRO A 223 -3.84 16.36 -5.25
CA PRO A 223 -4.82 16.89 -4.32
C PRO A 223 -5.46 15.75 -3.50
N PRO A 224 -5.88 16.01 -2.26
CA PRO A 224 -6.66 15.07 -1.46
C PRO A 224 -8.00 14.72 -2.12
N VAL A 225 -8.55 13.57 -1.77
CA VAL A 225 -9.80 13.03 -2.34
C VAL A 225 -10.88 13.00 -1.27
N SER A 226 -12.13 13.37 -1.59
CA SER A 226 -13.24 13.23 -0.64
C SER A 226 -13.48 11.76 -0.28
N GLU A 227 -13.68 11.45 1.00
CA GLU A 227 -14.06 10.11 1.49
C GLU A 227 -15.55 9.80 1.19
N GLU A 228 -16.36 10.78 0.81
CA GLU A 228 -17.82 10.65 0.66
C GLU A 228 -18.30 9.45 -0.19
N PRO A 229 -17.70 9.12 -1.36
CA PRO A 229 -18.09 7.94 -2.13
C PRO A 229 -17.88 6.61 -1.38
N LEU A 230 -16.94 6.57 -0.45
CA LEU A 230 -16.65 5.40 0.38
C LEU A 230 -17.61 5.34 1.59
N LEU A 231 -17.97 6.48 2.17
CA LEU A 231 -18.93 6.56 3.28
C LEU A 231 -20.36 6.21 2.87
N ALA A 232 -20.71 6.38 1.59
CA ALA A 232 -21.99 5.90 1.04
C ALA A 232 -22.16 4.37 1.15
N LEU A 233 -21.07 3.63 1.35
CA LEU A 233 -21.03 2.18 1.53
C LEU A 233 -20.23 1.86 2.82
N PRO A 234 -20.79 2.14 4.01
CA PRO A 234 -20.05 2.07 5.27
C PRO A 234 -19.47 0.67 5.57
N GLN A 235 -20.06 -0.39 5.01
CA GLN A 235 -19.56 -1.77 5.10
C GLN A 235 -18.18 -2.00 4.46
N LEU A 236 -17.70 -1.05 3.67
CA LEU A 236 -16.37 -1.10 3.05
C LEU A 236 -15.26 -0.64 4.00
N ARG A 237 -15.55 0.21 4.99
CA ARG A 237 -14.52 0.75 5.88
C ARG A 237 -14.25 -0.23 7.02
N VAL A 238 -13.06 -0.79 7.06
CA VAL A 238 -12.59 -1.73 8.10
C VAL A 238 -11.87 -0.99 9.22
N HIS A 239 -11.20 0.13 8.91
CA HIS A 239 -10.47 0.89 9.91
C HIS A 239 -10.73 2.41 9.78
N PRO A 240 -11.09 3.09 10.88
CA PRO A 240 -11.63 2.49 12.10
C PRO A 240 -12.93 1.71 11.82
N ASP A 241 -13.15 0.62 12.56
CA ASP A 241 -14.33 -0.27 12.48
C ASP A 241 -15.62 0.35 13.06
N VAL A 242 -15.69 1.69 13.10
CA VAL A 242 -16.79 2.40 13.77
C VAL A 242 -17.45 3.35 12.78
N PRO A 243 -18.61 3.00 12.23
CA PRO A 243 -19.52 3.99 11.70
C PRO A 243 -20.25 4.62 12.89
N ASP A 244 -19.69 5.67 13.50
CA ASP A 244 -20.55 6.61 14.22
C ASP A 244 -21.28 7.43 13.15
N LEU A 245 -22.56 7.75 13.38
CA LEU A 245 -23.42 8.56 12.51
C LEU A 245 -22.91 10.02 12.36
N ARG A 246 -21.71 10.31 12.87
CA ARG A 246 -21.03 11.59 12.93
C ARG A 246 -19.66 11.59 12.24
N ASP A 247 -19.32 10.54 11.51
CA ASP A 247 -18.16 10.56 10.61
C ASP A 247 -18.44 11.56 9.49
N LEU A 248 -18.07 12.81 9.75
CA LEU A 248 -18.08 13.86 8.75
C LEU A 248 -17.12 13.44 7.64
N PRO A 249 -17.52 13.57 6.37
CA PRO A 249 -16.63 13.28 5.25
C PRO A 249 -15.34 14.07 5.43
N THR A 250 -14.22 13.34 5.42
CA THR A 250 -12.88 13.92 5.46
C THR A 250 -12.26 13.83 4.07
N PHE A 251 -11.05 14.36 3.94
CA PHE A 251 -10.23 14.14 2.77
C PHE A 251 -9.21 13.05 3.03
N LEU A 252 -8.93 12.27 2.00
CA LEU A 252 -7.99 11.17 2.00
C LEU A 252 -6.75 11.53 1.18
N MET A 253 -5.61 11.04 1.64
CA MET A 253 -4.31 11.05 0.98
C MET A 253 -3.70 9.64 1.03
N ASP A 254 -2.49 9.50 0.50
CA ASP A 254 -1.77 8.23 0.39
C ASP A 254 -1.67 7.45 1.72
N GLY A 255 -1.96 6.14 1.68
CA GLY A 255 -1.88 5.24 2.82
C GLY A 255 -0.45 4.96 3.30
N GLY A 256 0.55 5.12 2.43
CA GLY A 256 1.97 4.87 2.74
C GLY A 256 2.61 5.91 3.65
N VAL A 257 1.81 6.88 4.13
CA VAL A 257 2.19 7.80 5.19
C VAL A 257 2.14 7.12 6.56
N LEU A 258 1.28 6.12 6.76
CA LEU A 258 1.02 5.50 8.08
C LEU A 258 0.90 3.96 8.09
N ASP A 259 0.63 3.32 6.95
CA ASP A 259 0.57 1.86 6.82
C ASP A 259 1.01 1.44 5.42
N ASN A 260 2.25 0.97 5.31
CA ASN A 260 2.86 0.65 4.03
C ASN A 260 2.70 -0.83 3.61
N ALA A 261 2.18 -1.70 4.48
CA ALA A 261 1.93 -3.10 4.17
C ALA A 261 0.90 -3.74 5.13
N PRO A 262 -0.39 -3.77 4.77
CA PRO A 262 -1.45 -4.29 5.65
C PRO A 262 -1.48 -5.84 5.67
N PHE A 263 -0.49 -6.49 6.30
CA PHE A 263 -0.41 -7.95 6.41
C PHE A 263 -1.48 -8.54 7.32
N ALA A 264 -1.75 -7.88 8.45
CA ALA A 264 -2.72 -8.35 9.45
C ALA A 264 -4.11 -8.69 8.85
N PRO A 265 -4.78 -7.79 8.10
CA PRO A 265 -6.09 -8.09 7.50
C PRO A 265 -6.01 -9.18 6.42
N VAL A 266 -4.88 -9.29 5.71
CA VAL A 266 -4.68 -10.35 4.71
C VAL A 266 -4.63 -11.72 5.36
N VAL A 267 -3.84 -11.86 6.43
CA VAL A 267 -3.70 -13.11 7.18
C VAL A 267 -5.02 -13.52 7.86
N GLU A 268 -5.81 -12.55 8.32
CA GLU A 268 -7.13 -12.81 8.89
C GLU A 268 -8.16 -13.29 7.84
N GLU A 269 -8.12 -12.74 6.62
CA GLU A 269 -9.03 -13.14 5.55
C GLU A 269 -8.70 -14.55 5.00
N MET A 270 -7.46 -15.03 5.11
CA MET A 270 -7.08 -16.39 4.68
C MET A 270 -7.92 -17.48 5.34
N GLY A 271 -8.25 -17.32 6.62
CA GLY A 271 -9.07 -18.27 7.38
C GLY A 271 -10.52 -18.34 6.91
N GLN A 272 -10.96 -17.38 6.10
CA GLN A 272 -12.35 -17.27 5.63
C GLN A 272 -12.54 -17.88 4.23
N ARG A 273 -11.47 -18.41 3.61
CA ARG A 273 -11.49 -18.94 2.25
C ARG A 273 -11.93 -20.40 2.22
N THR A 274 -12.93 -20.68 1.38
CA THR A 274 -13.34 -22.06 1.07
C THR A 274 -12.26 -22.78 0.27
N ILE A 275 -11.92 -23.99 0.71
CA ILE A 275 -10.91 -24.85 0.11
C ILE A 275 -11.60 -26.03 -0.57
N ASN A 276 -11.26 -26.25 -1.85
CA ASN A 276 -11.93 -27.23 -2.70
C ASN A 276 -11.10 -28.50 -3.00
N GLY A 277 -9.87 -28.57 -2.51
CA GLY A 277 -8.94 -29.67 -2.77
C GLY A 277 -7.56 -29.44 -2.14
N PRO A 278 -6.53 -30.20 -2.57
CA PRO A 278 -5.14 -29.94 -2.18
C PRO A 278 -4.77 -28.53 -2.56
N TYR A 279 -4.20 -27.77 -1.62
CA TYR A 279 -3.77 -26.41 -1.88
C TYR A 279 -2.49 -26.08 -1.13
N ARG A 280 -1.75 -25.13 -1.69
CA ARG A 280 -0.62 -24.47 -1.04
C ARG A 280 -0.94 -22.99 -0.95
N ARG A 281 -0.92 -22.42 0.26
CA ARG A 281 -1.15 -20.99 0.48
C ARG A 281 0.18 -20.27 0.51
N VAL A 282 0.28 -19.17 -0.25
CA VAL A 282 1.46 -18.31 -0.26
C VAL A 282 1.03 -16.87 -0.01
N LEU A 283 1.63 -16.23 0.98
CA LEU A 283 1.62 -14.78 1.13
C LEU A 283 2.78 -14.21 0.31
N ALA A 284 2.48 -13.56 -0.79
CA ALA A 284 3.47 -12.94 -1.66
C ALA A 284 3.52 -11.42 -1.44
N TYR A 285 4.65 -10.94 -0.91
CA TYR A 285 4.91 -9.51 -0.71
C TYR A 285 5.63 -8.93 -1.93
N VAL A 286 4.94 -8.07 -2.70
CA VAL A 286 5.47 -7.42 -3.89
C VAL A 286 6.10 -6.09 -3.48
N VAL A 287 7.43 -6.04 -3.54
CA VAL A 287 8.22 -4.88 -3.08
C VAL A 287 9.37 -4.57 -4.04
N PRO A 288 9.44 -3.33 -4.56
CA PRO A 288 10.44 -2.92 -5.53
C PRO A 288 11.78 -2.51 -4.88
N SER A 289 12.16 -3.12 -3.75
CA SER A 289 13.43 -2.87 -3.06
C SER A 289 14.18 -4.17 -2.77
N SER A 290 15.51 -4.09 -2.66
CA SER A 290 16.38 -5.22 -2.31
C SER A 290 16.38 -5.56 -0.82
N GLY A 291 15.65 -4.82 0.02
CA GLY A 291 15.54 -5.06 1.47
C GLY A 291 16.83 -4.83 2.27
N VAL A 292 17.85 -4.19 1.69
CA VAL A 292 19.14 -3.91 2.32
C VAL A 292 19.37 -2.39 2.41
N ARG A 293 19.81 -1.94 3.59
CA ARG A 293 20.17 -0.55 3.95
C ARG A 293 20.75 0.25 2.79
N GLY A 294 20.19 1.43 2.54
CA GLY A 294 20.97 2.55 1.98
C GLY A 294 22.16 2.85 2.90
N ALA A 295 23.32 3.16 2.32
CA ALA A 295 24.59 3.35 3.03
C ALA A 295 24.42 4.17 4.33
N VAL A 296 24.88 3.60 5.46
CA VAL A 296 24.95 4.33 6.74
C VAL A 296 25.86 5.54 6.53
N VAL A 297 25.27 6.73 6.43
CA VAL A 297 26.04 7.98 6.44
C VAL A 297 26.76 8.02 7.78
N PRO A 298 28.10 7.99 7.82
CA PRO A 298 28.84 8.03 9.09
C PRO A 298 28.43 9.26 9.88
N ALA A 299 28.16 9.13 11.18
CA ALA A 299 27.68 10.23 12.03
C ALA A 299 28.58 11.49 11.97
N ARG A 300 29.87 11.31 11.65
CA ARG A 300 30.85 12.40 11.43
C ARG A 300 30.50 13.31 10.23
N ASP A 301 29.79 12.80 9.23
CA ASP A 301 29.42 13.54 8.02
C ASP A 301 28.08 14.28 8.20
N VAL A 302 27.22 13.79 9.11
CA VAL A 302 25.97 14.44 9.52
C VAL A 302 26.23 15.74 10.30
N ALA A 303 27.28 15.78 11.13
CA ALA A 303 27.63 16.96 11.92
C ALA A 303 28.10 18.17 11.07
N ARG A 304 28.48 17.97 9.80
CA ARG A 304 28.93 19.03 8.88
C ARG A 304 27.84 19.55 7.95
N LEU A 305 26.70 18.88 7.90
CA LEU A 305 25.59 19.25 7.04
C LEU A 305 24.56 20.01 7.89
N ARG A 306 24.47 21.34 7.72
CA ARG A 306 23.20 22.02 7.98
C ARG A 306 22.32 21.73 6.77
N PRO A 307 21.36 20.80 6.83
CA PRO A 307 20.51 20.56 5.69
C PRO A 307 19.73 21.86 5.40
N PRO A 308 19.75 22.39 4.16
CA PRO A 308 18.87 23.49 3.80
C PRO A 308 17.41 23.07 4.02
N LEU A 309 16.51 24.03 4.27
CA LEU A 309 15.08 23.77 4.58
C LEU A 309 14.40 22.79 3.58
N HIS A 310 14.76 22.84 2.30
CA HIS A 310 14.22 21.90 1.29
C HIS A 310 14.71 20.45 1.47
N ALA A 311 15.89 20.23 2.05
CA ALA A 311 16.45 18.91 2.36
C ALA A 311 15.81 18.30 3.63
N VAL A 312 15.23 19.12 4.51
CA VAL A 312 14.44 18.67 5.66
C VAL A 312 13.03 18.28 5.23
N VAL A 313 12.40 19.07 4.34
CA VAL A 313 11.08 18.77 3.75
C VAL A 313 11.12 17.60 2.76
N SER A 314 12.23 17.41 2.03
CA SER A 314 12.45 16.19 1.24
C SER A 314 12.99 15.02 2.06
N GLY A 315 13.68 15.30 3.17
CA GLY A 315 14.10 14.30 4.15
C GLY A 315 12.92 13.60 4.83
N SER A 316 11.82 14.32 5.09
CA SER A 316 10.54 13.74 5.54
C SER A 316 9.87 12.82 4.51
N LEU A 317 10.26 12.86 3.23
CA LEU A 317 9.84 11.89 2.22
C LEU A 317 10.60 10.56 2.32
N ASN A 318 11.71 10.54 3.09
CA ASN A 318 12.64 9.43 3.26
C ASN A 318 12.76 8.96 4.73
N LEU A 319 11.86 9.41 5.63
CA LEU A 319 11.74 8.95 7.03
C LEU A 319 10.45 8.14 7.20
N PRO A 320 10.43 7.09 8.04
CA PRO A 320 11.10 5.82 7.91
C PRO A 320 10.15 4.75 7.29
N ARG A 321 10.08 4.67 5.95
CA ARG A 321 9.29 3.63 5.25
C ARG A 321 9.73 2.18 5.55
N GLU A 322 10.90 1.98 6.15
CA GLU A 322 11.45 0.68 6.56
C GLU A 322 11.17 0.30 8.03
N VAL A 323 10.74 1.24 8.90
CA VAL A 323 10.41 0.92 10.31
C VAL A 323 9.12 0.10 10.39
N ASP A 324 8.17 0.38 9.50
CA ASP A 324 6.92 -0.41 9.38
C ASP A 324 7.22 -1.83 8.90
N PHE A 325 8.08 -2.00 7.87
CA PHE A 325 8.42 -3.33 7.33
C PHE A 325 9.02 -4.28 8.38
N ARG A 326 9.88 -3.80 9.28
CA ARG A 326 10.45 -4.68 10.33
C ARG A 326 9.41 -5.13 11.33
N THR A 327 8.56 -4.21 11.77
CA THR A 327 7.47 -4.51 12.70
C THR A 327 6.50 -5.51 12.09
N ASP A 328 6.18 -5.33 10.82
CA ASP A 328 5.31 -6.23 10.06
C ASP A 328 5.91 -7.61 9.84
N VAL A 329 7.21 -7.71 9.56
CA VAL A 329 7.92 -8.98 9.41
C VAL A 329 8.06 -9.71 10.74
N ASP A 330 8.36 -9.00 11.83
CA ASP A 330 8.41 -9.59 13.18
C ASP A 330 7.01 -10.09 13.59
N GLU A 331 5.94 -9.36 13.26
CA GLU A 331 4.56 -9.83 13.45
C GLU A 331 4.27 -11.07 12.60
N LEU A 332 4.71 -11.06 11.33
CA LEU A 332 4.51 -12.18 10.43
C LEU A 332 5.25 -13.44 10.89
N ASP A 333 6.48 -13.30 11.37
CA ASP A 333 7.29 -14.39 11.93
C ASP A 333 6.59 -15.00 13.15
N ASN A 334 6.09 -14.15 14.05
CA ASN A 334 5.29 -14.60 15.19
C ASN A 334 4.01 -15.35 14.76
N ARG A 335 3.31 -14.87 13.71
CA ARG A 335 2.12 -15.55 13.17
C ARG A 335 2.47 -16.87 12.48
N LEU A 336 3.59 -16.95 11.75
CA LEU A 336 4.10 -18.16 11.11
C LEU A 336 4.50 -19.21 12.14
N ALA A 337 5.22 -18.80 13.19
CA ALA A 337 5.60 -19.68 14.29
C ALA A 337 4.36 -20.22 15.03
N ALA A 338 3.38 -19.36 15.30
CA ALA A 338 2.13 -19.76 15.94
C ALA A 338 1.27 -20.70 15.09
N ALA A 339 1.28 -20.55 13.75
CA ALA A 339 0.59 -21.44 12.82
C ALA A 339 1.28 -22.80 12.68
N SER A 340 2.61 -22.86 12.87
CA SER A 340 3.40 -24.08 12.73
C SER A 340 3.43 -24.95 13.99
N GLU A 341 3.32 -24.37 15.19
CA GLU A 341 3.37 -25.09 16.47
C GLU A 341 2.09 -24.94 17.33
N SER A 342 0.95 -25.43 16.84
CA SER A 342 -0.28 -25.46 17.66
C SER A 342 -0.17 -26.50 18.80
N PRO A 343 -0.40 -26.13 20.08
CA PRO A 343 -0.43 -27.10 21.19
C PRO A 343 -1.59 -28.08 21.09
N VAL A 344 -2.76 -27.63 20.63
CA VAL A 344 -3.95 -28.47 20.40
C VAL A 344 -3.61 -29.57 19.40
N ASP A 345 -2.91 -29.19 18.34
CA ASP A 345 -2.48 -30.06 17.26
C ASP A 345 -1.55 -31.18 17.76
N ARG A 346 -0.56 -30.85 18.60
CA ARG A 346 0.32 -31.83 19.22
C ARG A 346 -0.41 -32.77 20.19
N LEU A 347 -1.36 -32.24 20.95
CA LEU A 347 -2.17 -33.04 21.87
C LEU A 347 -3.11 -33.97 21.12
N PHE A 348 -3.73 -33.49 20.04
CA PHE A 348 -4.60 -34.30 19.20
C PHE A 348 -3.85 -35.50 18.60
N ASP A 349 -2.62 -35.29 18.11
CA ASP A 349 -1.77 -36.36 17.55
C ASP A 349 -1.43 -37.46 18.56
N ARG A 350 -1.33 -37.10 19.85
CA ARG A 350 -1.05 -38.05 20.94
C ARG A 350 -2.28 -38.78 21.44
N LEU A 351 -3.47 -38.29 21.15
CA LEU A 351 -4.73 -38.92 21.53
C LEU A 351 -5.15 -39.97 20.48
N PRO A 352 -5.80 -41.08 20.87
CA PRO A 352 -6.27 -41.40 22.21
C PRO A 352 -5.15 -41.98 23.09
N ASP A 353 -4.86 -41.30 24.20
CA ASP A 353 -4.03 -41.79 25.29
C ASP A 353 -4.93 -41.74 26.53
N GLU A 354 -5.11 -42.88 27.21
CA GLU A 354 -6.07 -43.00 28.31
C GLU A 354 -5.74 -42.05 29.46
N GLY A 355 -4.44 -41.83 29.74
CA GLY A 355 -4.00 -40.89 30.76
C GLY A 355 -4.32 -39.45 30.40
N LEU A 356 -4.12 -39.05 29.15
CA LEU A 356 -4.49 -37.72 28.66
C LEU A 356 -6.02 -37.52 28.64
N LEU A 357 -6.80 -38.53 28.26
CA LEU A 357 -8.27 -38.46 28.30
C LEU A 357 -8.79 -38.31 29.74
N ALA A 358 -8.27 -39.09 30.68
CA ALA A 358 -8.60 -38.97 32.09
C ALA A 358 -8.23 -37.59 32.64
N THR A 359 -7.03 -37.09 32.31
CA THR A 359 -6.58 -35.75 32.69
C THR A 359 -7.49 -34.67 32.11
N ALA A 360 -7.91 -34.80 30.85
CA ALA A 360 -8.84 -33.86 30.23
C ALA A 360 -10.19 -33.83 30.97
N ALA A 361 -10.72 -35.00 31.36
CA ALA A 361 -11.96 -35.09 32.12
C ALA A 361 -11.85 -34.40 33.50
N GLU A 362 -10.72 -34.56 34.19
CA GLU A 362 -10.46 -33.90 35.49
C GLU A 362 -10.32 -32.37 35.36
N LEU A 363 -9.80 -31.89 34.23
CA LEU A 363 -9.58 -30.45 33.98
C LEU A 363 -10.79 -29.69 33.43
N ILE A 364 -11.95 -30.35 33.26
CA ILE A 364 -13.16 -29.70 32.73
C ILE A 364 -13.55 -28.46 33.54
N GLN A 365 -13.42 -28.50 34.87
CA GLN A 365 -13.81 -27.36 35.70
C GLN A 365 -12.89 -26.15 35.49
N GLU A 366 -11.58 -26.37 35.33
CA GLU A 366 -10.62 -25.31 35.06
C GLU A 366 -10.78 -24.76 33.64
N TYR A 367 -11.03 -25.64 32.68
CA TYR A 367 -11.42 -25.25 31.32
C TYR A 367 -12.66 -24.36 31.31
N ARG A 368 -13.71 -24.70 32.06
CA ARG A 368 -14.92 -23.87 32.15
C ARG A 368 -14.60 -22.48 32.69
N GLN A 369 -13.80 -22.37 33.75
CA GLN A 369 -13.36 -21.08 34.28
C GLN A 369 -12.60 -20.27 33.23
N ALA A 370 -11.60 -20.87 32.58
CA ALA A 370 -10.82 -20.21 31.54
C ALA A 370 -11.67 -19.74 30.35
N ARG A 371 -12.68 -20.52 29.94
CA ARG A 371 -13.59 -20.17 28.84
C ARG A 371 -14.60 -19.09 29.22
N THR A 372 -15.08 -19.05 30.46
CA THR A 372 -15.89 -17.94 30.96
C THR A 372 -15.10 -16.63 30.91
N VAL A 373 -13.87 -16.65 31.43
CA VAL A 373 -12.94 -15.51 31.39
C VAL A 373 -12.67 -15.07 29.95
N ASP A 374 -12.38 -16.01 29.04
CA ASP A 374 -12.11 -15.70 27.63
C ASP A 374 -13.31 -15.08 26.91
N GLY A 375 -14.53 -15.55 27.18
CA GLY A 375 -15.76 -14.99 26.61
C GLY A 375 -16.01 -13.54 27.02
N ILE A 376 -15.91 -13.25 28.33
CA ILE A 376 -16.06 -11.88 28.88
C ILE A 376 -14.95 -10.98 28.35
N TRP A 377 -13.71 -11.47 28.34
CA TRP A 377 -12.58 -10.70 27.82
C TRP A 377 -12.74 -10.35 26.34
N LYS A 378 -13.19 -11.30 25.50
CA LYS A 378 -13.50 -11.07 24.08
C LYS A 378 -14.61 -10.04 23.89
N ALA A 379 -15.69 -10.15 24.67
CA ALA A 379 -16.79 -9.19 24.62
C ALA A 379 -16.33 -7.78 25.01
N ARG A 380 -15.60 -7.63 26.12
CA ARG A 380 -15.00 -6.34 26.51
C ARG A 380 -14.07 -5.78 25.44
N ARG A 381 -13.20 -6.61 24.86
CA ARG A 381 -12.29 -6.21 23.78
C ARG A 381 -13.07 -5.70 22.56
N LEU A 382 -14.17 -6.37 22.20
CA LEU A 382 -15.07 -5.95 21.13
C LEU A 382 -15.75 -4.60 21.45
N LEU A 383 -16.25 -4.43 22.68
CA LEU A 383 -16.93 -3.21 23.12
C LEU A 383 -16.01 -1.99 23.27
N ARG A 384 -14.70 -2.18 23.45
CA ARG A 384 -13.72 -1.08 23.49
C ARG A 384 -13.67 -0.29 22.16
N ARG A 385 -14.22 -0.82 21.06
CA ARG A 385 -14.54 -0.14 19.78
C ARG A 385 -13.43 0.73 19.15
N ARG A 386 -12.16 0.64 19.55
CA ARG A 386 -11.08 1.45 18.95
C ARG A 386 -9.80 0.64 18.73
N PRO A 387 -9.10 0.83 17.60
CA PRO A 387 -8.09 -0.12 17.12
C PRO A 387 -6.73 -0.01 17.83
N LEU A 388 -6.61 0.85 18.83
CA LEU A 388 -5.43 1.03 19.66
C LEU A 388 -5.92 1.16 21.11
N ALA A 389 -5.07 0.78 22.06
CA ALA A 389 -5.38 0.71 23.48
C ALA A 389 -5.90 2.04 24.03
N THR A 390 -7.20 2.27 23.89
CA THR A 390 -7.94 3.40 24.46
C THR A 390 -8.20 3.21 25.95
N ASP A 391 -7.95 2.01 26.45
CA ASP A 391 -8.01 1.69 27.86
C ASP A 391 -6.76 0.86 28.18
N LEU A 392 -5.68 1.59 28.44
CA LEU A 392 -4.40 1.05 28.91
C LEU A 392 -4.44 0.73 30.41
N SER A 393 -5.62 0.80 31.04
CA SER A 393 -5.79 0.25 32.37
C SER A 393 -5.52 -1.25 32.37
N ARG A 394 -4.93 -1.71 33.46
CA ARG A 394 -4.79 -3.13 33.72
C ARG A 394 -6.22 -3.71 33.75
N PRO A 395 -6.56 -4.67 32.87
CA PRO A 395 -7.88 -5.28 32.92
C PRO A 395 -8.14 -5.78 34.34
N SER A 396 -9.32 -5.46 34.89
CA SER A 396 -9.77 -6.07 36.14
C SER A 396 -9.70 -7.58 36.00
N ARG A 397 -9.30 -8.26 37.07
CA ARG A 397 -9.39 -9.72 37.12
C ARG A 397 -10.87 -10.07 36.93
N ILE A 398 -11.15 -10.89 35.91
CA ILE A 398 -12.51 -11.38 35.65
C ILE A 398 -12.80 -12.45 36.69
N ASP A 399 -13.88 -12.26 37.43
CA ASP A 399 -14.38 -13.28 38.36
C ASP A 399 -15.39 -14.18 37.63
N ALA A 400 -14.95 -15.39 37.30
CA ALA A 400 -15.82 -16.37 36.65
C ALA A 400 -16.73 -17.11 37.64
N ALA A 401 -16.54 -16.94 38.96
CA ALA A 401 -17.26 -17.70 39.96
C ALA A 401 -18.75 -17.30 39.96
N GLY A 402 -19.64 -18.30 39.83
CA GLY A 402 -21.08 -18.09 39.89
C GLY A 402 -21.73 -17.53 38.63
N LEU A 403 -20.97 -17.24 37.57
CA LEU A 403 -21.53 -16.81 36.29
C LEU A 403 -22.10 -18.00 35.50
N ASP A 404 -23.40 -17.94 35.20
CA ASP A 404 -24.05 -18.88 34.29
C ASP A 404 -23.88 -18.39 32.84
N THR A 405 -23.11 -19.10 32.03
CA THR A 405 -22.73 -18.67 30.68
C THR A 405 -23.07 -19.74 29.65
N LEU A 406 -23.68 -19.32 28.53
CA LEU A 406 -24.20 -20.24 27.51
C LEU A 406 -23.11 -20.80 26.57
N TRP A 407 -21.86 -20.34 26.69
CA TRP A 407 -20.74 -20.76 25.83
C TRP A 407 -19.74 -21.71 26.53
N VAL A 408 -20.06 -22.17 27.73
CA VAL A 408 -19.31 -23.20 28.44
C VAL A 408 -20.22 -24.40 28.75
N PRO A 409 -19.68 -25.64 28.73
CA PRO A 409 -20.50 -26.81 29.02
C PRO A 409 -20.98 -26.80 30.47
N PRO A 410 -22.13 -27.45 30.79
CA PRO A 410 -22.54 -27.70 32.17
C PRO A 410 -21.47 -28.44 32.99
N ALA A 411 -21.52 -28.27 34.32
CA ALA A 411 -20.62 -28.98 35.23
C ALA A 411 -20.74 -30.50 35.05
N GLY A 412 -19.60 -31.19 34.99
CA GLY A 412 -19.59 -32.66 34.87
C GLY A 412 -20.04 -33.20 33.52
N THR A 413 -20.17 -32.37 32.48
CA THR A 413 -20.49 -32.84 31.11
C THR A 413 -19.39 -33.77 30.60
N PRO A 414 -19.67 -35.06 30.31
CA PRO A 414 -18.67 -35.97 29.75
C PRO A 414 -18.29 -35.57 28.32
N LEU A 415 -17.00 -35.68 27.97
CA LEU A 415 -16.47 -35.30 26.66
C LEU A 415 -17.14 -36.07 25.51
N GLY A 416 -17.32 -37.38 25.67
CA GLY A 416 -17.98 -38.25 24.68
C GLY A 416 -19.48 -37.98 24.46
N HIS A 417 -20.15 -37.28 25.37
CA HIS A 417 -21.59 -36.98 25.28
C HIS A 417 -21.87 -35.55 24.77
N ALA A 418 -20.85 -34.86 24.26
CA ALA A 418 -21.00 -33.49 23.75
C ALA A 418 -21.97 -33.35 22.57
N LEU A 419 -22.31 -34.46 21.89
CA LEU A 419 -23.25 -34.50 20.78
C LEU A 419 -24.67 -34.98 21.15
N ASP A 420 -24.91 -35.48 22.36
CA ASP A 420 -26.16 -36.19 22.70
C ASP A 420 -27.36 -35.26 22.93
N GLY A 421 -27.08 -34.00 23.29
CA GLY A 421 -28.11 -33.00 23.56
C GLY A 421 -28.66 -32.30 22.30
N PRO A 422 -29.69 -31.45 22.48
CA PRO A 422 -30.23 -30.61 21.40
C PRO A 422 -29.41 -29.33 21.15
N LEU A 423 -28.39 -29.05 21.97
CA LEU A 423 -27.61 -27.81 21.95
C LEU A 423 -26.10 -28.08 22.02
N TRP A 424 -25.32 -27.29 21.28
CA TRP A 424 -23.86 -27.22 21.44
C TRP A 424 -23.49 -26.26 22.57
N THR A 425 -23.00 -26.79 23.70
CA THR A 425 -22.73 -26.01 24.91
C THR A 425 -21.27 -25.55 25.06
N TRP A 426 -20.38 -25.91 24.13
CA TRP A 426 -18.94 -25.62 24.24
C TRP A 426 -18.53 -24.27 23.63
N GLY A 427 -19.49 -23.55 23.05
CA GLY A 427 -19.29 -22.23 22.44
C GLY A 427 -18.64 -22.26 21.05
N VAL A 428 -18.54 -21.09 20.43
CA VAL A 428 -18.09 -20.90 19.03
C VAL A 428 -16.63 -21.31 18.84
N SER A 429 -15.73 -20.92 19.76
CA SER A 429 -14.29 -21.20 19.60
C SER A 429 -13.96 -22.70 19.65
N ALA A 430 -14.63 -23.46 20.52
CA ALA A 430 -14.44 -24.91 20.58
C ALA A 430 -14.97 -25.59 19.30
N ALA A 431 -16.14 -25.18 18.79
CA ALA A 431 -16.67 -25.68 17.52
C ALA A 431 -15.69 -25.43 16.37
N GLN A 432 -15.15 -24.20 16.30
CA GLN A 432 -14.16 -23.82 15.30
C GLN A 432 -12.87 -24.66 15.42
N GLN A 433 -12.37 -24.87 16.65
CA GLN A 433 -11.17 -25.66 16.90
C GLN A 433 -11.35 -27.12 16.50
N VAL A 434 -12.50 -27.73 16.83
CA VAL A 434 -12.84 -29.11 16.42
C VAL A 434 -12.74 -29.23 14.91
N VAL A 435 -13.50 -28.42 14.15
CA VAL A 435 -13.52 -28.50 12.69
C VAL A 435 -12.16 -28.18 12.07
N THR A 436 -11.43 -27.22 12.63
CA THR A 436 -10.06 -26.86 12.21
C THR A 436 -9.10 -28.03 12.34
N THR A 437 -9.14 -28.74 13.48
CA THR A 437 -8.26 -29.87 13.77
C THR A 437 -8.54 -31.03 12.81
N LEU A 438 -9.81 -31.31 12.54
CA LEU A 438 -10.21 -32.31 11.54
C LEU A 438 -9.76 -31.94 10.13
N LEU A 439 -9.95 -30.67 9.74
CA LEU A 439 -9.52 -30.18 8.43
C LEU A 439 -7.99 -30.27 8.26
N ARG A 440 -7.23 -30.06 9.34
CA ARG A 440 -5.77 -30.27 9.35
C ARG A 440 -5.40 -31.73 9.08
N GLU A 441 -6.06 -32.71 9.72
CA GLU A 441 -5.78 -34.14 9.49
C GLU A 441 -6.00 -34.53 8.03
N VAL A 442 -7.12 -34.08 7.45
CA VAL A 442 -7.43 -34.34 6.03
C VAL A 442 -6.39 -33.68 5.13
N ARG A 443 -5.92 -32.46 5.47
CA ARG A 443 -4.85 -31.79 4.71
C ARG A 443 -3.53 -32.56 4.78
N ARG A 444 -3.15 -33.09 5.95
CA ARG A 444 -1.94 -33.92 6.09
C ARG A 444 -2.03 -35.14 5.17
N HIS A 445 -3.18 -35.80 5.13
CA HIS A 445 -3.42 -36.92 4.21
C HIS A 445 -3.31 -36.49 2.73
N LEU A 446 -3.98 -35.41 2.34
CA LEU A 446 -3.94 -34.87 0.97
C LEU A 446 -2.52 -34.47 0.53
N ASN A 447 -1.68 -34.03 1.47
CA ASN A 447 -0.28 -33.67 1.24
C ASN A 447 0.69 -34.87 1.31
N GLY A 448 0.18 -36.10 1.48
CA GLY A 448 1.00 -37.32 1.46
C GLY A 448 1.74 -37.63 2.77
N ASP A 449 1.33 -37.04 3.90
CA ASP A 449 1.88 -37.40 5.21
C ASP A 449 1.44 -38.82 5.58
N LYS A 450 2.41 -39.73 5.69
CA LYS A 450 2.19 -41.14 6.03
C LYS A 450 1.67 -41.38 7.44
N SER A 451 1.82 -40.40 8.33
CA SER A 451 1.30 -40.47 9.70
C SER A 451 -0.16 -40.02 9.82
N ALA A 452 -0.71 -39.40 8.78
CA ALA A 452 -2.11 -38.97 8.76
C ALA A 452 -3.06 -40.18 8.65
N PRO A 453 -4.24 -40.14 9.28
CA PRO A 453 -5.24 -41.19 9.13
C PRO A 453 -5.64 -41.35 7.66
N ALA A 454 -5.89 -42.59 7.24
CA ALA A 454 -6.44 -42.85 5.92
C ALA A 454 -7.90 -42.38 5.87
N CYS A 455 -8.21 -41.52 4.89
CA CYS A 455 -9.54 -40.95 4.71
C CYS A 455 -10.13 -41.44 3.38
N ALA A 456 -11.36 -41.94 3.37
CA ALA A 456 -12.14 -42.11 2.15
C ALA A 456 -12.53 -40.74 1.57
N GLU A 457 -12.37 -40.55 0.27
CA GLU A 457 -12.72 -39.31 -0.46
C GLU A 457 -12.19 -38.01 0.22
N PRO A 458 -10.88 -37.91 0.47
CA PRO A 458 -10.31 -36.84 1.30
C PRO A 458 -10.57 -35.42 0.73
N GLN A 459 -10.73 -35.28 -0.59
CA GLN A 459 -11.09 -34.00 -1.22
C GLN A 459 -12.52 -33.56 -0.88
N GLN A 460 -13.49 -34.47 -0.98
CA GLN A 460 -14.90 -34.19 -0.64
C GLN A 460 -15.07 -33.93 0.86
N LEU A 461 -14.29 -34.64 1.69
CA LEU A 461 -14.25 -34.38 3.11
C LEU A 461 -13.64 -32.99 3.42
N ALA A 462 -12.54 -32.60 2.78
CA ALA A 462 -11.94 -31.28 2.95
C ALA A 462 -12.92 -30.16 2.59
N LEU A 463 -13.67 -30.32 1.50
CA LEU A 463 -14.77 -29.42 1.09
C LEU A 463 -15.83 -29.29 2.18
N SER A 464 -16.33 -30.42 2.68
CA SER A 464 -17.36 -30.47 3.72
C SER A 464 -16.91 -29.80 5.02
N LEU A 465 -15.67 -30.07 5.46
CA LEU A 465 -15.07 -29.46 6.65
C LEU A 465 -14.78 -27.97 6.46
N SER A 466 -14.30 -27.56 5.28
CA SER A 466 -14.12 -26.14 4.96
C SER A 466 -15.45 -25.38 4.93
N ALA A 467 -16.51 -26.01 4.41
CA ALA A 467 -17.86 -25.45 4.44
C ALA A 467 -18.39 -25.34 5.88
N ALA A 468 -18.14 -26.34 6.73
CA ALA A 468 -18.48 -26.27 8.15
C ALA A 468 -17.74 -25.13 8.86
N LEU A 469 -16.44 -24.95 8.59
CA LEU A 469 -15.65 -23.88 9.17
C LEU A 469 -16.17 -22.49 8.78
N THR A 470 -16.45 -22.27 7.49
CA THR A 470 -17.00 -20.98 7.02
C THR A 470 -18.38 -20.68 7.61
N LYS A 471 -19.22 -21.71 7.84
CA LYS A 471 -20.49 -21.57 8.56
C LYS A 471 -20.29 -21.16 10.02
N ILE A 472 -19.32 -21.75 10.73
CA ILE A 472 -18.98 -21.37 12.10
C ILE A 472 -18.48 -19.93 12.16
N LEU A 473 -17.63 -19.52 11.21
CA LEU A 473 -17.14 -18.13 11.11
C LEU A 473 -18.27 -17.13 10.82
N ALA A 474 -19.29 -17.51 10.05
CA ALA A 474 -20.47 -16.68 9.84
C ALA A 474 -21.31 -16.51 11.11
N ILE A 475 -21.46 -17.57 11.92
CA ILE A 475 -22.10 -17.50 13.24
C ILE A 475 -21.31 -16.58 14.17
N ASP A 476 -19.99 -16.74 14.23
CA ASP A 476 -19.08 -15.91 15.04
C ASP A 476 -19.14 -14.42 14.68
N ASP A 477 -19.21 -14.12 13.39
CA ASP A 477 -19.37 -12.77 12.84
C ASP A 477 -20.74 -12.16 13.17
N ALA A 478 -21.81 -12.95 13.12
CA ALA A 478 -23.14 -12.52 13.58
C ALA A 478 -23.19 -12.27 15.09
N VAL A 479 -22.54 -13.12 15.91
CA VAL A 479 -22.40 -12.90 17.35
C VAL A 479 -21.71 -11.58 17.62
N ARG A 480 -20.56 -11.30 16.98
CA ARG A 480 -19.85 -10.01 17.13
C ARG A 480 -20.74 -8.82 16.80
N ARG A 481 -21.40 -8.83 15.63
CA ARG A 481 -22.30 -7.73 15.23
C ARG A 481 -23.46 -7.55 16.20
N ALA A 482 -24.11 -8.64 16.59
CA ALA A 482 -25.24 -8.62 17.51
C ALA A 482 -24.83 -8.11 18.90
N THR A 483 -23.67 -8.51 19.42
CA THR A 483 -23.10 -7.97 20.67
C THR A 483 -22.88 -6.46 20.58
N LEU A 484 -22.28 -5.97 19.50
CA LEU A 484 -22.06 -4.53 19.30
C LEU A 484 -23.36 -3.74 19.23
N SER A 485 -24.34 -4.24 18.46
CA SER A 485 -25.65 -3.59 18.29
C SER A 485 -26.44 -3.57 19.60
N ARG A 486 -26.51 -4.71 20.28
CA ARG A 486 -27.25 -4.84 21.54
C ARG A 486 -26.64 -4.00 22.66
N ALA A 487 -25.31 -4.03 22.81
CA ALA A 487 -24.63 -3.22 23.81
C ALA A 487 -24.86 -1.72 23.60
N ALA A 488 -24.95 -1.27 22.34
CA ALA A 488 -25.28 0.13 22.05
C ALA A 488 -26.73 0.48 22.41
N LEU A 489 -27.69 -0.45 22.23
CA LEU A 489 -29.09 -0.26 22.61
C LEU A 489 -29.28 -0.27 24.13
N GLU A 490 -28.57 -1.13 24.84
CA GLU A 490 -28.67 -1.31 26.30
C GLU A 490 -27.74 -0.38 27.09
N GLY A 491 -26.86 0.38 26.42
CA GLY A 491 -25.88 1.25 27.07
C GLY A 491 -24.76 0.52 27.78
N ILE A 492 -24.49 -0.74 27.43
CA ILE A 492 -23.46 -1.58 28.06
C ILE A 492 -22.10 -1.25 27.45
N GLY A 493 -21.21 -0.68 28.28
CA GLY A 493 -19.84 -0.33 27.91
C GLY A 493 -18.80 -1.41 28.26
N PRO A 494 -17.53 -1.24 27.85
CA PRO A 494 -16.46 -2.17 28.17
C PRO A 494 -16.13 -2.25 29.67
N SER A 495 -16.55 -1.26 30.47
CA SER A 495 -16.38 -1.20 31.92
C SER A 495 -17.55 -1.77 32.72
N ALA A 496 -18.56 -2.35 32.06
CA ALA A 496 -19.70 -3.00 32.70
C ALA A 496 -19.24 -4.21 33.56
N SER A 497 -20.07 -4.61 34.52
CA SER A 497 -19.77 -5.74 35.42
C SER A 497 -19.61 -7.05 34.65
N ASP A 498 -18.94 -8.04 35.25
CA ASP A 498 -18.77 -9.36 34.62
C ASP A 498 -20.14 -10.02 34.37
N GLU A 499 -21.12 -9.83 35.26
CA GLU A 499 -22.51 -10.29 35.13
C GLU A 499 -23.25 -9.59 33.99
N GLU A 500 -23.10 -8.26 33.85
CA GLU A 500 -23.73 -7.50 32.77
C GLU A 500 -23.18 -7.94 31.40
N ILE A 501 -21.86 -8.12 31.28
CA ILE A 501 -21.23 -8.61 30.05
C ILE A 501 -21.67 -10.05 29.77
N ALA A 502 -21.72 -10.92 30.79
CA ALA A 502 -22.19 -12.29 30.62
C ALA A 502 -23.66 -12.35 30.19
N GLY A 503 -24.52 -11.53 30.78
CA GLY A 503 -25.93 -11.37 30.40
C GLY A 503 -26.09 -10.91 28.95
N LEU A 504 -25.30 -9.91 28.53
CA LEU A 504 -25.26 -9.43 27.15
C LEU A 504 -24.91 -10.56 26.16
N VAL A 505 -23.85 -11.31 26.43
CA VAL A 505 -23.42 -12.41 25.53
C VAL A 505 -24.43 -13.55 25.53
N ASN A 506 -25.01 -13.89 26.70
CA ASN A 506 -26.06 -14.92 26.80
C ASN A 506 -27.31 -14.54 25.98
N ALA A 507 -27.76 -13.29 26.09
CA ALA A 507 -28.90 -12.79 25.31
C ALA A 507 -28.62 -12.90 23.80
N VAL A 508 -27.42 -12.48 23.35
CA VAL A 508 -27.00 -12.64 21.95
C VAL A 508 -26.97 -14.10 21.53
N PHE A 509 -26.46 -15.01 22.36
CA PHE A 509 -26.43 -16.45 22.05
C PHE A 509 -27.82 -17.05 21.88
N ALA A 510 -28.77 -16.62 22.70
CA ALA A 510 -30.16 -17.04 22.63
C ALA A 510 -30.85 -16.47 21.38
N GLU A 511 -30.75 -15.17 21.15
CA GLU A 511 -31.38 -14.47 20.01
C GLU A 511 -30.84 -14.95 18.67
N GLN A 512 -29.53 -15.21 18.57
CA GLN A 512 -28.90 -15.70 17.34
C GLN A 512 -28.98 -17.22 17.20
N ARG A 513 -29.61 -17.93 18.16
CA ARG A 513 -29.75 -19.40 18.19
C ARG A 513 -28.41 -20.10 17.92
N VAL A 514 -27.37 -19.62 18.60
CA VAL A 514 -25.97 -20.00 18.33
C VAL A 514 -25.75 -21.49 18.63
N ARG A 515 -26.30 -21.98 19.74
CA ARG A 515 -26.03 -23.34 20.24
C ARG A 515 -26.71 -24.40 19.37
N GLU A 516 -27.90 -24.09 18.86
CA GLU A 516 -28.68 -24.93 17.94
C GLU A 516 -27.92 -25.09 16.63
N HIS A 517 -27.53 -23.98 16.01
CA HIS A 517 -26.89 -24.01 14.69
C HIS A 517 -25.45 -24.56 14.75
N LEU A 518 -24.68 -24.25 15.80
CA LEU A 518 -23.36 -24.85 16.00
C LEU A 518 -23.44 -26.37 16.12
N LEU A 519 -24.44 -26.90 16.84
CA LEU A 519 -24.61 -28.35 16.97
C LEU A 519 -24.82 -29.01 15.60
N VAL A 520 -25.70 -28.46 14.76
CA VAL A 520 -25.97 -28.99 13.42
C VAL A 520 -24.69 -29.02 12.58
N VAL A 521 -23.91 -27.94 12.61
CA VAL A 521 -22.66 -27.83 11.85
C VAL A 521 -21.59 -28.79 12.37
N VAL A 522 -21.34 -28.82 13.68
CA VAL A 522 -20.32 -29.69 14.29
C VAL A 522 -20.69 -31.17 14.14
N ARG A 523 -21.95 -31.54 14.37
CA ARG A 523 -22.43 -32.92 14.20
C ARG A 523 -22.26 -33.39 12.76
N SER A 524 -22.62 -32.56 11.78
CA SER A 524 -22.43 -32.91 10.36
C SER A 524 -20.95 -33.05 10.00
N ALA A 525 -20.09 -32.12 10.45
CA ALA A 525 -18.66 -32.15 10.17
C ALA A 525 -17.95 -33.37 10.78
N THR A 526 -18.28 -33.68 12.03
CA THR A 526 -17.68 -34.80 12.78
C THR A 526 -18.19 -36.15 12.30
N ALA A 527 -19.47 -36.25 11.90
CA ALA A 527 -20.02 -37.44 11.26
C ALA A 527 -19.34 -37.73 9.91
N ALA A 528 -19.20 -36.72 9.04
CA ALA A 528 -18.53 -36.88 7.75
C ALA A 528 -17.07 -37.32 7.91
N TYR A 529 -16.35 -36.75 8.88
CA TYR A 529 -14.98 -37.17 9.18
C TYR A 529 -14.94 -38.60 9.73
N ALA A 530 -15.80 -38.92 10.70
CA ALA A 530 -15.84 -40.22 11.36
C ALA A 530 -16.15 -41.35 10.38
N GLU A 531 -17.09 -41.14 9.46
CA GLU A 531 -17.41 -42.08 8.38
C GLU A 531 -16.19 -42.33 7.48
N SER A 532 -15.49 -41.26 7.08
CA SER A 532 -14.33 -41.33 6.19
C SER A 532 -13.13 -42.08 6.80
N VAL A 533 -12.93 -41.99 8.12
CA VAL A 533 -11.81 -42.65 8.83
C VAL A 533 -12.22 -43.96 9.54
N GLY A 534 -13.50 -44.35 9.50
CA GLY A 534 -13.99 -45.59 10.10
C GLY A 534 -14.10 -45.59 11.64
N THR A 535 -14.58 -44.49 12.23
CA THR A 535 -14.79 -44.36 13.69
C THR A 535 -16.18 -43.77 14.02
N SER A 536 -16.47 -43.51 15.29
CA SER A 536 -17.71 -42.83 15.72
C SER A 536 -17.52 -41.32 15.84
N ALA A 537 -18.56 -40.54 15.52
CA ALA A 537 -18.54 -39.08 15.68
C ALA A 537 -18.30 -38.66 17.15
N ALA A 538 -18.83 -39.42 18.10
CA ALA A 538 -18.62 -39.21 19.54
C ALA A 538 -17.13 -39.33 19.92
N ALA A 539 -16.43 -40.36 19.44
CA ALA A 539 -15.00 -40.54 19.70
C ALA A 539 -14.15 -39.42 19.05
N VAL A 540 -14.53 -38.95 17.86
CA VAL A 540 -13.86 -37.83 17.19
C VAL A 540 -14.00 -36.54 18.00
N VAL A 541 -15.21 -36.24 18.46
CA VAL A 541 -15.48 -35.06 19.28
C VAL A 541 -14.81 -35.15 20.64
N GLU A 542 -14.84 -36.31 21.30
CA GLU A 542 -14.15 -36.55 22.56
C GLU A 542 -12.64 -36.28 22.42
N ARG A 543 -12.01 -36.84 21.39
CA ARG A 543 -10.59 -36.60 21.09
C ARG A 543 -10.28 -35.13 20.87
N ALA A 544 -11.09 -34.44 20.06
CA ALA A 544 -10.89 -33.03 19.75
C ALA A 544 -11.10 -32.12 20.96
N LEU A 545 -12.14 -32.38 21.76
CA LEU A 545 -12.43 -31.62 22.98
C LEU A 545 -11.42 -31.92 24.09
N ALA A 546 -10.90 -33.14 24.20
CA ALA A 546 -9.82 -33.45 25.14
C ALA A 546 -8.57 -32.62 24.84
N ALA A 547 -8.17 -32.52 23.57
CA ALA A 547 -7.05 -31.68 23.15
C ALA A 547 -7.30 -30.19 23.45
N GLU A 548 -8.51 -29.70 23.18
CA GLU A 548 -8.92 -28.32 23.52
C GLU A 548 -8.84 -28.08 25.04
N VAL A 549 -9.43 -28.94 25.86
CA VAL A 549 -9.44 -28.83 27.34
C VAL A 549 -8.02 -28.81 27.89
N LEU A 550 -7.18 -29.77 27.50
CA LEU A 550 -5.78 -29.86 27.94
C LEU A 550 -4.97 -28.62 27.56
N SER A 551 -5.25 -28.02 26.40
CA SER A 551 -4.54 -26.83 25.93
C SER A 551 -5.05 -25.51 26.55
N ARG A 552 -6.32 -25.46 26.97
CA ARG A 552 -7.00 -24.22 27.35
C ARG A 552 -7.29 -24.06 28.83
N ALA A 553 -7.24 -25.12 29.64
CA ALA A 553 -7.60 -25.09 31.06
C ALA A 553 -6.92 -23.97 31.86
N PHE A 554 -5.67 -23.64 31.53
CA PHE A 554 -4.90 -22.57 32.19
C PHE A 554 -4.33 -21.53 31.21
N ALA A 555 -4.85 -21.49 29.99
CA ALA A 555 -4.36 -20.54 28.99
C ALA A 555 -4.89 -19.12 29.26
N ALA A 556 -4.04 -18.12 29.04
CA ALA A 556 -4.48 -16.74 29.06
C ALA A 556 -5.52 -16.47 27.94
N PRO A 557 -6.50 -15.57 28.16
CA PRO A 557 -7.40 -15.12 27.10
C PRO A 557 -6.60 -14.65 25.88
N SER A 558 -7.03 -15.07 24.70
CA SER A 558 -6.30 -14.77 23.48
C SER A 558 -7.25 -14.59 22.31
N VAL A 559 -7.08 -13.52 21.54
CA VAL A 559 -7.64 -13.46 20.18
C VAL A 559 -6.61 -14.08 19.26
N ARG A 560 -6.80 -15.36 18.95
CA ARG A 560 -6.08 -15.98 17.84
C ARG A 560 -7.01 -15.99 16.64
N PRO A 561 -6.82 -15.14 15.63
CA PRO A 561 -7.46 -15.40 14.35
C PRO A 561 -7.03 -16.79 13.87
N HIS A 562 -7.96 -17.55 13.30
CA HIS A 562 -7.60 -18.82 12.69
C HIS A 562 -6.82 -18.54 11.41
N THR A 563 -5.50 -18.64 11.52
CA THR A 563 -4.60 -18.49 10.40
C THR A 563 -4.26 -19.87 9.86
N PRO A 564 -4.71 -20.23 8.63
CA PRO A 564 -4.25 -21.46 8.01
C PRO A 564 -2.73 -21.36 7.75
N PRO A 565 -1.99 -22.48 7.72
CA PRO A 565 -0.57 -22.45 7.38
C PRO A 565 -0.37 -21.84 5.99
N PHE A 566 0.68 -21.04 5.84
CA PHE A 566 1.05 -20.40 4.59
C PHE A 566 2.56 -20.22 4.49
N ASP A 567 3.09 -20.18 3.27
CA ASP A 567 4.47 -19.81 3.00
C ASP A 567 4.56 -18.31 2.75
N PHE A 568 5.67 -17.68 3.15
CA PHE A 568 5.96 -16.29 2.81
C PHE A 568 6.96 -16.21 1.66
N VAL A 569 6.67 -15.37 0.67
CA VAL A 569 7.56 -15.09 -0.46
C VAL A 569 7.63 -13.59 -0.72
N ARG A 570 8.84 -13.06 -0.89
CA ARG A 570 9.06 -11.69 -1.34
C ARG A 570 9.34 -11.67 -2.84
N ILE A 571 8.52 -10.94 -3.59
CA ILE A 571 8.72 -10.65 -5.01
C ILE A 571 9.40 -9.28 -5.11
N GLY A 572 10.69 -9.29 -5.45
CA GLY A 572 11.51 -8.08 -5.62
C GLY A 572 12.52 -8.20 -6.77
N PRO A 573 13.21 -7.09 -7.11
CA PRO A 573 14.07 -7.00 -8.29
C PRO A 573 15.43 -7.71 -8.15
N ASP A 574 15.76 -8.18 -6.95
CA ASP A 574 17.02 -8.84 -6.60
C ASP A 574 17.00 -10.36 -6.86
N VAL A 575 16.07 -10.83 -7.70
CA VAL A 575 15.99 -12.24 -8.09
C VAL A 575 16.93 -12.60 -9.23
N ASP A 576 17.54 -13.77 -9.11
CA ASP A 576 18.36 -14.39 -10.14
C ASP A 576 17.62 -14.62 -11.45
N SER A 577 18.22 -14.09 -12.52
CA SER A 577 17.86 -14.41 -13.91
C SER A 577 19.00 -15.19 -14.57
N PRO A 578 18.69 -16.31 -15.25
CA PRO A 578 19.65 -17.02 -16.08
C PRO A 578 19.99 -16.27 -17.38
N LEU A 579 19.18 -15.29 -17.80
CA LEU A 579 19.38 -14.52 -19.02
C LEU A 579 20.25 -13.27 -18.81
N VAL A 580 20.15 -12.66 -17.62
CA VAL A 580 20.89 -11.45 -17.27
C VAL A 580 21.51 -11.63 -15.89
N ALA A 581 22.83 -11.83 -15.86
CA ALA A 581 23.58 -12.00 -14.63
C ALA A 581 23.62 -10.69 -13.82
N LEU A 582 23.12 -10.73 -12.60
CA LEU A 582 23.02 -9.56 -11.72
C LEU A 582 24.34 -9.24 -10.99
N GLY A 583 25.23 -10.20 -10.76
CA GLY A 583 26.35 -9.99 -9.85
C GLY A 583 25.89 -9.78 -8.40
N ASP A 584 26.18 -8.64 -7.77
CA ASP A 584 25.89 -8.38 -6.34
C ASP A 584 24.42 -7.97 -6.07
N TYR A 585 23.67 -8.77 -5.32
CA TYR A 585 22.25 -8.57 -5.03
C TYR A 585 21.91 -7.34 -4.20
N ARG A 586 22.86 -6.80 -3.42
CA ARG A 586 22.60 -5.74 -2.43
C ARG A 586 21.94 -4.50 -3.03
N ASP A 587 22.35 -4.13 -4.24
CA ASP A 587 21.85 -2.95 -4.95
C ASP A 587 21.07 -3.31 -6.23
N ALA A 588 20.62 -4.55 -6.39
CA ALA A 588 20.01 -5.03 -7.65
C ALA A 588 18.84 -4.15 -8.13
N GLY A 589 17.98 -3.67 -7.22
CA GLY A 589 16.91 -2.74 -7.55
C GLY A 589 17.40 -1.37 -8.03
N GLU A 590 18.45 -0.83 -7.40
CA GLU A 590 19.09 0.44 -7.82
C GLU A 590 19.86 0.33 -9.13
N ARG A 591 20.21 -0.89 -9.53
CA ARG A 591 20.95 -1.18 -10.77
C ARG A 591 20.07 -1.64 -11.94
N LYS A 592 18.86 -2.12 -11.67
CA LYS A 592 17.88 -2.56 -12.68
C LYS A 592 16.82 -1.52 -12.97
N LEU A 593 16.33 -0.80 -11.96
CA LEU A 593 15.13 0.01 -12.08
C LEU A 593 15.49 1.50 -12.14
N PHE A 594 14.96 2.21 -13.12
CA PHE A 594 15.00 3.67 -13.12
C PHE A 594 14.13 4.25 -12.01
N GLY A 595 13.03 3.59 -11.67
CA GLY A 595 12.09 4.02 -10.65
C GLY A 595 12.64 4.00 -9.23
N THR A 596 13.80 3.41 -8.95
CA THR A 596 14.49 3.54 -7.65
C THR A 596 15.35 4.81 -7.59
N ARG A 597 15.68 5.40 -8.74
CA ARG A 597 16.48 6.61 -8.87
C ARG A 597 15.68 7.88 -8.55
N VAL A 598 16.38 8.96 -8.21
CA VAL A 598 15.80 10.30 -7.99
C VAL A 598 14.63 10.27 -6.98
N GLY A 599 14.81 9.63 -5.82
CA GLY A 599 13.79 9.60 -4.77
C GLY A 599 12.49 8.89 -5.18
N HIS A 600 12.62 7.83 -5.98
CA HIS A 600 11.54 7.05 -6.57
C HIS A 600 10.75 7.68 -7.73
N PHE A 601 11.29 8.69 -8.40
CA PHE A 601 10.68 9.34 -9.57
C PHE A 601 11.36 8.99 -10.90
N GLY A 602 12.48 8.27 -10.90
CA GLY A 602 13.32 8.12 -12.09
C GLY A 602 12.64 7.45 -13.28
N ALA A 603 11.67 6.55 -13.08
CA ALA A 603 10.93 5.96 -14.19
C ALA A 603 10.08 7.01 -14.93
N PHE A 604 9.63 8.08 -14.28
CA PHE A 604 8.85 9.13 -14.94
C PHE A 604 9.69 10.05 -15.84
N ALA A 605 11.02 9.90 -15.87
CA ALA A 605 11.88 10.68 -16.74
C ALA A 605 11.53 10.46 -18.22
N THR A 606 11.67 9.24 -18.75
CA THR A 606 11.46 8.98 -20.19
C THR A 606 10.48 7.85 -20.42
N GLU A 607 9.89 7.80 -21.62
CA GLU A 607 9.09 6.64 -22.05
C GLU A 607 9.94 5.35 -22.01
N ASP A 608 11.19 5.44 -22.46
CA ASP A 608 12.15 4.32 -22.38
C ASP A 608 12.39 3.83 -20.96
N ALA A 609 12.49 4.73 -19.97
CA ALA A 609 12.66 4.36 -18.57
C ALA A 609 11.43 3.62 -18.02
N ARG A 610 10.21 4.06 -18.38
CA ARG A 610 8.98 3.33 -18.01
C ARG A 610 8.88 1.99 -18.71
N ALA A 611 9.19 1.93 -20.00
CA ALA A 611 9.21 0.68 -20.76
C ALA A 611 10.24 -0.31 -20.17
N HIS A 612 11.39 0.19 -19.71
CA HIS A 612 12.42 -0.61 -19.05
C HIS A 612 11.94 -1.18 -17.70
N ASP A 613 11.39 -0.35 -16.83
CA ASP A 613 10.88 -0.78 -15.51
C ASP A 613 9.69 -1.74 -15.66
N TRP A 614 8.80 -1.50 -16.63
CA TRP A 614 7.71 -2.40 -16.98
C TRP A 614 8.24 -3.79 -17.38
N LEU A 615 9.22 -3.82 -18.28
CA LEU A 615 9.83 -5.08 -18.75
C LEU A 615 10.53 -5.82 -17.60
N TRP A 616 11.31 -5.12 -16.77
CA TRP A 616 11.92 -5.74 -15.58
C TRP A 616 10.87 -6.28 -14.60
N GLY A 617 9.75 -5.57 -14.41
CA GLY A 617 8.63 -6.05 -13.61
C GLY A 617 8.12 -7.42 -14.09
N ARG A 618 7.95 -7.57 -15.41
CA ARG A 618 7.55 -8.85 -16.02
C ARG A 618 8.62 -9.94 -15.83
N LEU A 619 9.90 -9.61 -16.04
CA LEU A 619 11.01 -10.57 -15.95
C LEU A 619 11.28 -11.03 -14.51
N ASP A 620 11.25 -10.11 -13.55
CA ASP A 620 11.46 -10.41 -12.13
C ASP A 620 10.28 -11.25 -11.61
N ALA A 621 9.03 -10.90 -11.99
CA ALA A 621 7.87 -11.73 -11.70
C ALA A 621 8.01 -13.13 -12.29
N ALA A 622 8.47 -13.24 -13.54
CA ALA A 622 8.69 -14.54 -14.17
C ALA A 622 9.65 -15.43 -13.36
N ALA A 623 10.76 -14.84 -12.92
CA ALA A 623 11.76 -15.53 -12.12
C ALA A 623 11.21 -16.02 -10.76
N HIS A 624 10.42 -15.20 -10.07
CA HIS A 624 9.81 -15.59 -8.79
C HIS A 624 8.69 -16.63 -8.96
N LEU A 625 7.78 -16.38 -9.90
CA LEU A 625 6.58 -17.19 -10.07
C LEU A 625 6.89 -18.60 -10.60
N VAL A 626 7.88 -18.75 -11.48
CA VAL A 626 8.33 -20.09 -11.92
C VAL A 626 8.90 -20.89 -10.74
N ARG A 627 9.71 -20.26 -9.88
CA ARG A 627 10.24 -20.90 -8.66
C ARG A 627 9.12 -21.26 -7.69
N LEU A 628 8.08 -20.44 -7.64
CA LEU A 628 6.92 -20.68 -6.78
C LEU A 628 6.13 -21.90 -7.23
N VAL A 629 5.81 -21.99 -8.53
CA VAL A 629 5.05 -23.10 -9.12
C VAL A 629 5.86 -24.39 -9.08
N LEU A 630 7.17 -24.33 -9.34
CA LEU A 630 8.07 -25.49 -9.40
C LEU A 630 8.88 -25.69 -8.11
N HIS A 631 8.33 -25.36 -6.95
CA HIS A 631 9.06 -25.38 -5.67
C HIS A 631 9.69 -26.74 -5.31
N ASP A 632 9.08 -27.85 -5.72
CA ASP A 632 9.56 -29.21 -5.45
C ASP A 632 10.52 -29.76 -6.54
N GLN A 633 10.86 -28.95 -7.54
CA GLN A 633 11.68 -29.39 -8.67
C GLN A 633 13.17 -29.05 -8.46
N PRO A 634 14.10 -29.83 -9.06
CA PRO A 634 15.53 -29.54 -8.97
C PRO A 634 15.86 -28.14 -9.50
N SER A 635 16.76 -27.42 -8.83
CA SER A 635 17.10 -26.02 -9.17
C SER A 635 17.53 -25.82 -10.62
N ALA A 636 18.19 -26.82 -11.23
CA ALA A 636 18.59 -26.77 -12.63
C ALA A 636 17.39 -26.78 -13.60
N ALA A 637 16.35 -27.56 -13.30
CA ALA A 637 15.12 -27.60 -14.08
C ALA A 637 14.33 -26.30 -13.93
N VAL A 638 14.26 -25.78 -12.70
CA VAL A 638 13.64 -24.47 -12.40
C VAL A 638 14.35 -23.35 -13.16
N SER A 639 15.70 -23.30 -13.11
CA SER A 639 16.50 -22.29 -13.81
C SER A 639 16.28 -22.32 -15.33
N ARG A 640 16.24 -23.51 -15.93
CA ARG A 640 15.93 -23.66 -17.36
C ARG A 640 14.54 -23.11 -17.69
N ARG A 641 13.53 -23.45 -16.88
CA ARG A 641 12.18 -22.97 -17.09
C ARG A 641 12.05 -21.46 -16.91
N VAL A 642 12.79 -20.87 -15.96
CA VAL A 642 12.88 -19.40 -15.82
C VAL A 642 13.39 -18.78 -17.11
N ALA A 643 14.46 -19.34 -17.72
CA ALA A 643 15.00 -18.84 -18.98
C ALA A 643 13.97 -18.90 -20.12
N GLU A 644 13.27 -20.04 -20.25
CA GLU A 644 12.23 -20.23 -21.27
C GLU A 644 11.10 -19.21 -21.15
N VAL A 645 10.54 -19.04 -19.94
CA VAL A 645 9.44 -18.09 -19.69
C VAL A 645 9.89 -16.65 -19.90
N GLN A 646 11.09 -16.28 -19.42
CA GLN A 646 11.63 -14.93 -19.62
C GLN A 646 11.90 -14.63 -21.09
N MET A 647 12.42 -15.58 -21.88
CA MET A 647 12.60 -15.41 -23.32
C MET A 647 11.26 -15.23 -24.04
N ALA A 648 10.24 -16.02 -23.69
CA ALA A 648 8.91 -15.84 -24.28
C ALA A 648 8.29 -14.46 -23.97
N ILE A 649 8.55 -13.90 -22.78
CA ILE A 649 8.15 -12.53 -22.43
C ILE A 649 8.91 -11.49 -23.26
N LEU A 650 10.21 -11.70 -23.47
CA LEU A 650 11.04 -10.80 -24.29
C LEU A 650 10.59 -10.82 -25.75
N ASP A 651 10.26 -11.99 -26.31
CA ASP A 651 9.76 -12.10 -27.67
C ASP A 651 8.39 -11.42 -27.84
N ASP A 652 7.50 -11.53 -26.84
CA ASP A 652 6.21 -10.82 -26.78
C ASP A 652 6.37 -9.28 -26.76
N GLU A 653 7.43 -8.77 -26.12
CA GLU A 653 7.72 -7.33 -26.04
C GLU A 653 8.58 -6.80 -27.20
N ALA A 654 9.27 -7.65 -27.94
CA ALA A 654 10.25 -7.24 -28.96
C ALA A 654 9.67 -6.24 -29.97
N GLY A 655 8.52 -6.58 -30.57
CA GLY A 655 7.84 -5.70 -31.53
C GLY A 655 7.40 -4.36 -30.93
N ARG A 656 6.90 -4.36 -29.69
CA ARG A 656 6.45 -3.14 -28.98
C ARG A 656 7.60 -2.26 -28.51
N ALA A 657 8.79 -2.83 -28.35
CA ALA A 657 10.01 -2.16 -27.94
C ALA A 657 10.94 -1.80 -29.12
N GLY A 658 10.50 -2.01 -30.36
CA GLY A 658 11.30 -1.75 -31.56
C GLY A 658 12.60 -2.56 -31.61
N ALA A 659 12.56 -3.81 -31.14
CA ALA A 659 13.64 -4.77 -31.22
C ALA A 659 13.30 -5.85 -32.26
N ALA A 660 14.34 -6.44 -32.87
CA ALA A 660 14.16 -7.48 -33.88
C ALA A 660 13.58 -8.77 -33.28
N ASP A 661 14.03 -9.14 -32.09
CA ASP A 661 13.65 -10.33 -31.34
C ASP A 661 13.93 -10.14 -29.83
N GLY A 662 13.61 -11.15 -29.02
CA GLY A 662 13.90 -11.13 -27.59
C GLY A 662 15.40 -11.10 -27.28
N ALA A 663 16.25 -11.70 -28.12
CA ALA A 663 17.70 -11.70 -27.93
C ALA A 663 18.30 -10.28 -28.02
N ALA A 664 17.80 -9.46 -28.95
CA ALA A 664 18.13 -8.05 -29.05
C ALA A 664 17.72 -7.25 -27.79
N LEU A 665 16.60 -7.61 -27.16
CA LEU A 665 16.21 -7.02 -25.88
C LEU A 665 17.10 -7.45 -24.72
N VAL A 666 17.54 -8.72 -24.66
CA VAL A 666 18.53 -9.17 -23.66
C VAL A 666 19.81 -8.33 -23.76
N ALA A 667 20.33 -8.16 -24.98
CA ALA A 667 21.52 -7.33 -25.20
C ALA A 667 21.29 -5.87 -24.78
N ARG A 668 20.10 -5.31 -25.06
CA ARG A 668 19.73 -3.95 -24.64
C ARG A 668 19.64 -3.81 -23.11
N LEU A 669 19.09 -4.81 -22.41
CA LEU A 669 19.02 -4.86 -20.95
C LEU A 669 20.41 -4.93 -20.33
N ALA A 670 21.28 -5.80 -20.85
CA ALA A 670 22.67 -5.92 -20.41
C ALA A 670 23.44 -4.60 -20.60
N ALA A 671 23.27 -3.93 -21.74
CA ALA A 671 23.89 -2.64 -22.02
C ALA A 671 23.30 -1.47 -21.21
N ALA A 672 22.04 -1.58 -20.75
CA ALA A 672 21.39 -0.55 -19.96
C ALA A 672 21.96 -0.42 -18.54
N HIS A 673 22.69 -1.41 -18.04
CA HIS A 673 23.26 -1.43 -16.69
C HIS A 673 24.00 -0.12 -16.35
N HIS A 674 24.92 0.34 -17.22
CA HIS A 674 25.67 1.57 -17.02
C HIS A 674 24.80 2.84 -16.96
N ARG A 675 23.63 2.84 -17.60
CA ARG A 675 22.69 3.99 -17.60
C ARG A 675 21.90 4.07 -16.30
N VAL A 676 21.61 2.93 -15.67
CA VAL A 676 20.86 2.86 -14.41
C VAL A 676 21.79 3.15 -13.22
N THR A 677 23.05 2.71 -13.27
CA THR A 677 24.03 2.86 -12.16
C THR A 677 24.81 4.18 -12.11
N GLY A 678 24.52 5.16 -12.98
CA GLY A 678 25.26 6.43 -13.08
C GLY A 678 25.05 7.43 -11.93
N ASP A 679 25.51 8.68 -12.05
CA ASP A 679 25.18 9.76 -11.08
C ASP A 679 23.72 10.23 -11.32
N ASN A 680 22.92 10.34 -10.26
CA ASN A 680 21.56 10.90 -10.32
C ASN A 680 21.55 12.29 -10.99
N ARG A 681 22.59 13.11 -10.78
CA ARG A 681 22.68 14.42 -11.41
C ARG A 681 22.87 14.33 -12.92
N GLU A 682 23.61 13.34 -13.39
CA GLU A 682 23.82 13.11 -14.81
C GLU A 682 22.54 12.61 -15.47
N LEU A 683 21.84 11.66 -14.85
CA LEU A 683 20.56 11.16 -15.33
C LEU A 683 19.49 12.25 -15.43
N VAL A 684 19.41 13.13 -14.42
CA VAL A 684 18.51 14.30 -14.48
C VAL A 684 18.95 15.26 -15.58
N ARG A 685 20.25 15.54 -15.73
CA ARG A 685 20.75 16.45 -16.79
C ARG A 685 20.50 15.89 -18.19
N SER A 686 20.72 14.60 -18.41
CA SER A 686 20.47 13.96 -19.71
C SER A 686 18.98 14.00 -20.03
N PHE A 687 18.11 13.74 -19.06
CA PHE A 687 16.68 13.88 -19.22
C PHE A 687 16.28 15.32 -19.57
N LEU A 688 16.75 16.31 -18.81
CA LEU A 688 16.47 17.73 -19.03
C LEU A 688 16.94 18.26 -20.39
N ARG A 689 17.86 17.55 -21.07
CA ARG A 689 18.31 17.87 -22.44
C ARG A 689 17.42 17.27 -23.53
N THR A 690 16.48 16.40 -23.20
CA THR A 690 15.48 15.89 -24.15
C THR A 690 14.34 16.90 -24.32
N ASP A 691 13.61 16.84 -25.44
CA ASP A 691 12.41 17.68 -25.64
C ASP A 691 11.36 17.45 -24.54
N ALA A 692 11.13 16.18 -24.19
CA ALA A 692 10.23 15.81 -23.11
C ALA A 692 10.69 16.38 -21.76
N GLY A 693 11.98 16.30 -21.43
CA GLY A 693 12.50 16.84 -20.17
C GLY A 693 12.49 18.35 -20.08
N ARG A 694 12.71 19.05 -21.20
CA ARG A 694 12.53 20.51 -21.27
C ARG A 694 11.07 20.91 -21.04
N ALA A 695 10.14 20.20 -21.68
CA ALA A 695 8.70 20.42 -21.52
C ALA A 695 8.26 20.17 -20.08
N THR A 696 8.66 19.03 -19.48
CA THR A 696 8.39 18.69 -18.08
C THR A 696 8.97 19.73 -17.12
N ALA A 697 10.22 20.14 -17.29
CA ALA A 697 10.85 21.15 -16.42
C ALA A 697 10.14 22.50 -16.50
N THR A 698 9.76 22.91 -17.71
CA THR A 698 9.00 24.14 -17.93
C THR A 698 7.61 24.06 -17.31
N GLY A 699 6.91 22.94 -17.49
CA GLY A 699 5.60 22.69 -16.90
C GLY A 699 5.64 22.68 -15.37
N VAL A 700 6.59 21.94 -14.78
CA VAL A 700 6.79 21.89 -13.31
C VAL A 700 7.07 23.28 -12.75
N ALA A 701 7.92 24.07 -13.41
CA ALA A 701 8.19 25.44 -13.01
C ALA A 701 6.92 26.32 -13.08
N ARG A 702 6.08 26.13 -14.10
CA ARG A 702 4.81 26.85 -14.26
C ARG A 702 3.81 26.48 -13.16
N SER A 703 3.59 25.18 -12.94
CA SER A 703 2.72 24.66 -11.89
C SER A 703 3.17 25.11 -10.50
N ALA A 704 4.47 25.01 -10.19
CA ALA A 704 5.02 25.45 -8.91
C ALA A 704 4.86 26.96 -8.70
N THR A 705 5.08 27.76 -9.75
CA THR A 705 4.86 29.21 -9.69
C THR A 705 3.40 29.53 -9.39
N ARG A 706 2.47 28.90 -10.13
CA ARG A 706 1.02 29.08 -9.91
C ARG A 706 0.57 28.59 -8.55
N LEU A 707 1.11 27.50 -8.03
CA LEU A 707 0.79 26.98 -6.70
C LEU A 707 1.30 27.90 -5.59
N LEU A 708 2.45 28.56 -5.77
CA LEU A 708 2.96 29.56 -4.83
C LEU A 708 2.15 30.87 -4.86
N THR A 709 1.61 31.25 -6.01
CA THR A 709 0.86 32.52 -6.18
C THR A 709 -0.62 32.38 -5.88
N HIS A 710 -1.23 31.28 -6.33
CA HIS A 710 -2.68 31.02 -6.30
C HIS A 710 -3.09 29.84 -5.42
N GLY A 711 -2.15 28.99 -5.00
CA GLY A 711 -2.48 27.84 -4.17
C GLY A 711 -3.07 28.26 -2.83
N CYS A 712 -4.18 27.63 -2.46
CA CYS A 712 -4.86 27.85 -1.18
C CYS A 712 -4.00 27.32 -0.02
N PHE A 713 -3.04 28.10 0.45
CA PHE A 713 -2.53 27.98 1.82
C PHE A 713 -3.52 28.65 2.78
N GLU A 714 -4.80 28.28 2.73
CA GLU A 714 -5.73 28.65 3.80
C GLU A 714 -5.31 27.84 5.03
N ALA A 715 -4.86 28.57 6.05
CA ALA A 715 -4.54 27.97 7.32
C ALA A 715 -5.79 27.29 7.88
N VAL A 716 -5.56 26.17 8.58
CA VAL A 716 -6.51 25.30 9.29
C VAL A 716 -7.28 26.02 10.42
N ASN A 717 -7.41 27.35 10.39
CA ASN A 717 -8.06 28.14 11.41
C ASN A 717 -9.09 29.13 10.81
N PRO A 718 -10.38 28.77 10.76
CA PRO A 718 -11.45 29.63 10.21
C PRO A 718 -11.70 30.91 11.03
N ALA A 719 -11.04 31.09 12.18
CA ALA A 719 -11.11 32.30 13.01
C ALA A 719 -10.01 33.33 12.74
N ALA A 720 -9.04 33.04 11.86
CA ALA A 720 -7.97 33.99 11.54
C ALA A 720 -8.49 35.06 10.54
N PRO A 721 -8.38 36.37 10.83
CA PRO A 721 -8.76 37.40 9.89
C PRO A 721 -7.93 37.28 8.60
N ALA A 722 -8.60 37.25 7.45
CA ALA A 722 -7.94 37.26 6.14
C ALA A 722 -7.04 38.50 6.06
N ALA A 723 -5.73 38.31 6.12
CA ALA A 723 -4.79 39.42 6.13
C ALA A 723 -4.83 40.14 4.76
N PRO A 724 -5.23 41.42 4.67
CA PRO A 724 -5.30 42.18 3.42
C PRO A 724 -3.92 42.36 2.73
N THR A 725 -2.82 42.07 3.44
CA THR A 725 -1.45 42.09 2.93
C THR A 725 -1.08 40.88 2.06
N ARG A 726 -1.82 39.77 2.15
CA ARG A 726 -1.49 38.52 1.46
C ARG A 726 -1.76 38.58 -0.05
N ALA A 727 -2.94 39.07 -0.44
CA ALA A 727 -3.33 39.24 -1.84
C ALA A 727 -2.38 40.20 -2.58
N ALA A 728 -1.96 41.29 -1.92
CA ALA A 728 -1.01 42.24 -2.49
C ALA A 728 0.37 41.62 -2.78
N TRP A 729 0.87 40.75 -1.88
CA TRP A 729 2.16 40.06 -2.06
C TRP A 729 2.07 38.95 -3.12
N GLN A 730 0.97 38.20 -3.18
CA GLN A 730 0.71 37.17 -4.21
C GLN A 730 0.76 37.75 -5.62
N HIS A 731 0.04 38.85 -5.88
CA HIS A 731 0.09 39.54 -7.17
C HIS A 731 1.48 40.10 -7.51
N THR A 732 2.27 40.45 -6.49
CA THR A 732 3.65 40.93 -6.68
C THR A 732 4.59 39.79 -7.07
N VAL A 733 4.50 38.63 -6.40
CA VAL A 733 5.28 37.43 -6.73
C VAL A 733 4.90 36.92 -8.12
N GLU A 734 3.62 36.86 -8.44
CA GLU A 734 3.13 36.45 -9.75
C GLU A 734 3.63 37.38 -10.85
N ALA A 735 3.55 38.69 -10.64
CA ALA A 735 4.07 39.68 -11.58
C ALA A 735 5.58 39.50 -11.85
N VAL A 736 6.35 39.08 -10.84
CA VAL A 736 7.81 38.92 -10.89
C VAL A 736 8.25 37.56 -11.45
N VAL A 737 7.52 36.48 -11.19
CA VAL A 737 7.97 35.11 -11.51
C VAL A 737 7.27 34.53 -12.73
N ALA A 738 5.99 34.85 -12.98
CA ALA A 738 5.20 34.22 -14.03
C ALA A 738 5.73 34.50 -15.45
N ASP A 739 5.78 33.47 -16.30
CA ASP A 739 6.16 33.59 -17.72
C ASP A 739 5.17 34.51 -18.46
N ASP A 740 3.88 34.22 -18.29
CA ASP A 740 2.77 34.95 -18.89
C ASP A 740 2.48 36.27 -18.18
N ARG A 741 1.82 37.20 -18.87
CA ARG A 741 1.47 38.52 -18.33
C ARG A 741 0.09 38.42 -17.65
N PRO A 742 -0.01 38.65 -16.33
CA PRO A 742 -1.30 38.70 -15.64
C PRO A 742 -2.20 39.80 -16.23
N ALA A 743 -3.51 39.57 -16.28
CA ALA A 743 -4.48 40.44 -16.94
C ALA A 743 -4.62 41.82 -16.27
N GLU A 744 -4.48 41.90 -14.94
CA GLU A 744 -4.56 43.15 -14.17
C GLU A 744 -3.33 43.32 -13.27
N LEU A 745 -2.56 44.40 -13.50
CA LEU A 745 -1.37 44.72 -12.70
C LEU A 745 -1.45 46.17 -12.21
N SER A 746 -1.32 46.35 -10.90
CA SER A 746 -1.13 47.67 -10.30
C SER A 746 0.13 48.37 -10.85
N LEU A 747 0.23 49.69 -10.66
CA LEU A 747 1.41 50.45 -11.13
C LEU A 747 2.72 49.93 -10.50
N SER A 748 2.70 49.58 -9.20
CA SER A 748 3.84 49.00 -8.49
C SER A 748 4.23 47.63 -9.05
N ASN A 749 3.27 46.79 -9.40
CA ASN A 749 3.53 45.45 -9.93
C ASN A 749 4.01 45.50 -11.38
N ARG A 750 3.56 46.51 -12.16
CA ARG A 750 4.12 46.80 -13.50
C ARG A 750 5.60 47.19 -13.41
N LEU A 751 5.97 48.02 -12.44
CA LEU A 751 7.37 48.39 -12.19
C LEU A 751 8.21 47.20 -11.70
N ALA A 752 7.68 46.39 -10.77
CA ALA A 752 8.35 45.18 -10.27
C ALA A 752 8.58 44.12 -11.37
N ARG A 753 7.59 43.94 -12.27
CA ARG A 753 7.73 43.05 -13.44
C ARG A 753 8.73 43.58 -14.46
N ALA A 754 8.77 44.90 -14.66
CA ALA A 754 9.73 45.53 -15.56
C ALA A 754 11.17 45.39 -15.02
N SER A 755 11.39 45.64 -13.73
CA SER A 755 12.72 45.55 -13.10
C SER A 755 13.25 44.11 -13.03
N THR A 756 12.37 43.12 -12.89
CA THR A 756 12.72 41.69 -12.88
C THR A 756 12.72 41.05 -14.26
N GLY A 757 12.35 41.81 -15.31
CA GLY A 757 12.25 41.36 -16.70
C GLY A 757 13.46 40.57 -17.21
N PRO A 758 14.71 41.05 -17.05
CA PRO A 758 15.91 40.34 -17.51
C PRO A 758 16.21 39.03 -16.76
N LEU A 759 15.85 38.97 -15.47
CA LEU A 759 16.00 37.76 -14.64
C LEU A 759 14.94 36.72 -15.01
N ARG A 760 13.68 37.17 -15.13
CA ARG A 760 12.53 36.36 -15.49
C ARG A 760 12.65 35.79 -16.90
N SER A 761 12.97 36.63 -17.90
CA SER A 761 13.20 36.16 -19.27
C SER A 761 14.39 35.21 -19.37
N GLY A 762 15.45 35.46 -18.60
CA GLY A 762 16.61 34.58 -18.50
C GLY A 762 16.28 33.22 -17.87
N LEU A 763 15.44 33.19 -16.82
CA LEU A 763 14.94 31.96 -16.20
C LEU A 763 14.10 31.13 -17.18
N TRP A 764 13.08 31.75 -17.80
CA TRP A 764 12.16 31.02 -18.69
C TRP A 764 12.80 30.63 -20.03
N SER A 765 13.73 31.43 -20.57
CA SER A 765 14.59 30.99 -21.69
C SER A 765 15.50 29.84 -21.27
N ALA A 766 16.10 29.88 -20.07
CA ALA A 766 16.90 28.76 -19.59
C ALA A 766 16.08 27.48 -19.47
N LEU A 767 14.87 27.53 -18.91
CA LEU A 767 13.97 26.37 -18.82
C LEU A 767 13.55 25.84 -20.20
N ARG A 768 13.32 26.72 -21.19
CA ARG A 768 12.95 26.34 -22.56
C ARG A 768 14.12 25.81 -23.39
N ASP A 769 15.34 26.33 -23.20
CA ASP A 769 16.48 26.03 -24.06
C ASP A 769 17.39 24.94 -23.46
N ASP A 770 17.80 25.11 -22.19
CA ASP A 770 18.67 24.18 -21.45
C ASP A 770 18.45 24.31 -19.93
N PRO A 771 17.49 23.54 -19.36
CA PRO A 771 17.16 23.59 -17.94
C PRO A 771 18.35 23.33 -17.02
N THR A 772 19.38 22.62 -17.51
CA THR A 772 20.57 22.29 -16.72
C THR A 772 21.43 23.51 -16.37
N ARG A 773 21.26 24.61 -17.11
CA ARG A 773 21.99 25.88 -16.92
C ARG A 773 21.20 26.94 -16.17
N VAL A 774 19.99 26.62 -15.67
CA VAL A 774 19.13 27.58 -14.96
C VAL A 774 19.86 28.26 -13.81
N ALA A 775 20.51 27.50 -12.93
CA ALA A 775 21.25 28.05 -11.79
C ALA A 775 22.39 28.99 -12.23
N THR A 776 23.16 28.59 -13.25
CA THR A 776 24.30 29.36 -13.77
C THR A 776 23.84 30.65 -14.46
N ARG A 777 22.79 30.57 -15.28
CA ARG A 777 22.20 31.72 -15.99
C ARG A 777 21.54 32.69 -15.00
N LEU A 778 20.82 32.21 -13.99
CA LEU A 778 20.25 33.04 -12.93
C LEU A 778 21.33 33.75 -12.12
N ARG A 779 22.38 33.02 -11.70
CA ARG A 779 23.51 33.62 -10.98
C ARG A 779 24.14 34.74 -11.78
N ASN A 780 24.45 34.51 -13.06
CA ASN A 780 25.08 35.51 -13.91
C ASN A 780 24.16 36.72 -14.13
N ARG A 781 22.86 36.51 -14.33
CA ARG A 781 21.87 37.59 -14.47
C ARG A 781 21.62 38.36 -13.17
N LEU A 782 21.70 37.68 -12.02
CA LEU A 782 21.56 38.30 -10.70
C LEU A 782 22.77 39.18 -10.39
N ILE A 783 23.98 38.72 -10.71
CA ILE A 783 25.21 39.52 -10.63
C ILE A 783 25.09 40.77 -11.51
N LEU A 784 24.62 40.63 -12.75
CA LEU A 784 24.40 41.77 -13.66
C LEU A 784 23.35 42.74 -13.11
N LEU A 785 22.26 42.24 -12.52
CA LEU A 785 21.24 43.09 -11.89
C LEU A 785 21.79 43.84 -10.67
N LEU A 786 22.55 43.17 -9.81
CA LEU A 786 23.19 43.77 -8.64
C LEU A 786 24.23 44.82 -9.04
N LEU A 787 25.02 44.57 -10.08
CA LEU A 787 25.95 45.55 -10.64
C LEU A 787 25.22 46.77 -11.23
N GLY A 788 24.09 46.55 -11.92
CA GLY A 788 23.25 47.64 -12.43
C GLY A 788 22.61 48.48 -11.33
N VAL A 789 22.10 47.86 -10.27
CA VAL A 789 21.55 48.56 -9.09
C VAL A 789 22.65 49.31 -8.35
N ALA A 790 23.82 48.71 -8.14
CA ALA A 790 24.97 49.39 -7.56
C ALA A 790 25.38 50.61 -8.39
N GLY A 791 25.44 50.49 -9.73
CA GLY A 791 25.72 51.60 -10.63
C GLY A 791 24.68 52.73 -10.54
N LEU A 792 23.39 52.40 -10.39
CA LEU A 792 22.31 53.36 -10.19
C LEU A 792 22.43 54.10 -8.85
N VAL A 793 22.73 53.38 -7.77
CA VAL A 793 22.94 53.98 -6.44
C VAL A 793 24.16 54.89 -6.44
N PHE A 794 25.25 54.50 -7.10
CA PHE A 794 26.45 55.34 -7.23
C PHE A 794 26.20 56.59 -8.09
N THR A 795 25.41 56.50 -9.15
CA THR A 795 25.02 57.66 -9.97
C THR A 795 24.10 58.62 -9.20
N LEU A 796 23.10 58.10 -8.49
CA LEU A 796 22.23 58.94 -7.64
C LEU A 796 23.01 59.58 -6.49
N GLY A 797 23.85 58.81 -5.80
CA GLY A 797 24.70 59.31 -4.73
C GLY A 797 25.72 60.35 -5.22
N GLY A 798 26.26 60.16 -6.42
CA GLY A 798 27.13 61.14 -7.09
C GLY A 798 26.40 62.42 -7.48
N LEU A 799 25.17 62.32 -7.99
CA LEU A 799 24.31 63.47 -8.31
C LEU A 799 23.90 64.25 -7.06
N VAL A 800 23.53 63.56 -5.98
CA VAL A 800 23.20 64.18 -4.69
C VAL A 800 24.46 64.80 -4.07
N GLY A 801 25.60 64.12 -4.11
CA GLY A 801 26.88 64.66 -3.65
C GLY A 801 27.32 65.89 -4.45
N ALA A 802 27.14 65.89 -5.77
CA ALA A 802 27.38 67.04 -6.63
C ALA A 802 26.42 68.20 -6.33
N ALA A 803 25.13 67.92 -6.11
CA ALA A 803 24.13 68.92 -5.74
C ALA A 803 24.43 69.54 -4.37
N VAL A 804 24.86 68.75 -3.38
CA VAL A 804 25.27 69.23 -2.06
C VAL A 804 26.56 70.04 -2.13
N ALA A 805 27.55 69.61 -2.93
CA ALA A 805 28.79 70.36 -3.16
C ALA A 805 28.53 71.71 -3.88
N LEU A 806 27.58 71.73 -4.82
CA LEU A 806 27.11 72.94 -5.50
C LEU A 806 26.35 73.89 -4.55
N TYR A 807 25.65 73.35 -3.55
CA TYR A 807 24.84 74.11 -2.60
C TYR A 807 25.66 74.73 -1.45
N HIS A 808 26.83 74.19 -1.10
CA HIS A 808 27.61 74.65 0.08
C HIS A 808 28.97 75.30 -0.21
N SER A 809 29.49 75.27 -1.45
CA SER A 809 30.81 75.87 -1.74
C SER A 809 30.69 77.27 -2.34
N GLY A 810 31.36 78.27 -1.77
CA GLY A 810 31.41 79.65 -2.30
C GLY A 810 32.46 79.88 -3.40
N ASP A 811 33.31 78.88 -3.67
CA ASP A 811 34.46 78.99 -4.57
C ASP A 811 34.21 78.21 -5.88
N GLN A 812 34.27 78.90 -7.03
CA GLN A 812 33.98 78.30 -8.34
C GLN A 812 35.00 77.23 -8.75
N VAL A 813 36.26 77.35 -8.33
CA VAL A 813 37.31 76.39 -8.70
C VAL A 813 37.07 75.03 -8.05
N PHE A 814 36.61 75.02 -6.79
CA PHE A 814 36.25 73.81 -6.05
C PHE A 814 35.01 73.11 -6.65
N ARG A 815 34.03 73.87 -7.14
CA ARG A 815 32.82 73.32 -7.78
C ARG A 815 33.14 72.49 -9.02
N TRP A 816 34.02 73.00 -9.90
CA TRP A 816 34.38 72.31 -11.14
C TRP A 816 35.34 71.14 -10.91
N THR A 817 36.21 71.19 -9.89
CA THR A 817 37.07 70.05 -9.52
C THR A 817 36.29 68.93 -8.84
N ALA A 818 35.36 69.24 -7.93
CA ALA A 818 34.49 68.24 -7.31
C ALA A 818 33.57 67.58 -8.34
N PHE A 819 33.00 68.35 -9.27
CA PHE A 819 32.20 67.83 -10.39
C PHE A 819 33.03 66.94 -11.32
N GLY A 820 34.25 67.36 -11.67
CA GLY A 820 35.18 66.58 -12.49
C GLY A 820 35.62 65.26 -11.83
N LEU A 821 35.83 65.25 -10.50
CA LEU A 821 36.19 64.05 -9.75
C LEU A 821 35.03 63.03 -9.68
N VAL A 822 33.81 63.51 -9.42
CA VAL A 822 32.61 62.68 -9.44
C VAL A 822 32.39 62.09 -10.84
N LEU A 823 32.56 62.89 -11.89
CA LEU A 823 32.45 62.43 -13.27
C LEU A 823 33.54 61.40 -13.63
N ALA A 824 34.78 61.58 -13.17
CA ALA A 824 35.88 60.64 -13.39
C ALA A 824 35.66 59.31 -12.68
N VAL A 825 35.13 59.31 -11.44
CA VAL A 825 34.73 58.09 -10.71
C VAL A 825 33.58 57.40 -11.43
N LEU A 826 32.61 58.15 -11.94
CA LEU A 826 31.48 57.62 -12.72
C LEU A 826 31.94 56.92 -14.00
N VAL A 827 32.84 57.57 -14.75
CA VAL A 827 33.43 57.04 -15.99
C VAL A 827 34.30 55.83 -15.68
N GLY A 828 35.11 55.85 -14.61
CA GLY A 828 35.90 54.71 -14.16
C GLY A 828 35.04 53.48 -13.83
N PHE A 829 33.91 53.69 -13.15
CA PHE A 829 32.96 52.63 -12.82
C PHE A 829 32.24 52.08 -14.06
N LEU A 830 31.80 52.96 -14.97
CA LEU A 830 31.20 52.55 -16.26
C LEU A 830 32.18 51.75 -17.12
N THR A 831 33.46 52.14 -17.11
CA THR A 831 34.51 51.46 -17.88
C THR A 831 34.84 50.08 -17.29
N ALA A 832 34.83 49.94 -15.96
CA ALA A 832 34.98 48.66 -15.29
C ALA A 832 33.76 47.73 -15.50
N ALA A 833 32.55 48.28 -15.52
CA ALA A 833 31.32 47.57 -15.86
C ALA A 833 31.30 47.11 -17.33
N LEU A 834 31.78 47.94 -18.26
CA LEU A 834 31.93 47.59 -19.68
C LEU A 834 33.01 46.52 -19.91
N ARG A 835 34.12 46.55 -19.16
CA ARG A 835 35.15 45.50 -19.22
C ARG A 835 34.67 44.16 -18.67
N THR A 836 33.83 44.17 -17.64
CA THR A 836 33.20 42.94 -17.11
C THR A 836 32.09 42.42 -18.03
N LEU A 837 31.38 43.29 -18.76
CA LEU A 837 30.48 42.91 -19.85
C LEU A 837 31.22 42.30 -21.06
N ALA A 838 32.45 42.74 -21.34
CA ALA A 838 33.29 42.20 -22.41
C ALA A 838 34.04 40.90 -22.03
N ALA A 839 34.13 40.58 -20.74
CA ALA A 839 34.78 39.36 -20.23
C ALA A 839 33.83 38.15 -20.10
N VAL A 840 32.60 38.24 -20.65
CA VAL A 840 31.72 37.08 -20.82
C VAL A 840 32.22 36.32 -22.04
N ASP A 841 32.88 35.18 -21.80
CA ASP A 841 33.59 34.37 -22.80
C ASP A 841 32.84 34.20 -24.13
N PRO A 842 33.53 34.25 -25.28
CA PRO A 842 32.95 33.81 -26.55
C PRO A 842 32.59 32.31 -26.47
N PRO A 843 31.61 31.84 -27.26
CA PRO A 843 31.23 30.43 -27.29
C PRO A 843 32.44 29.56 -27.62
N PRO A 844 32.56 28.33 -27.06
CA PRO A 844 33.63 27.42 -27.46
C PRO A 844 33.50 27.14 -28.96
N GLU A 845 34.60 27.25 -29.69
CA GLU A 845 34.66 26.90 -31.12
C GLU A 845 34.15 25.47 -31.33
N PRO A 846 33.42 25.20 -32.43
CA PRO A 846 33.06 23.85 -32.80
C PRO A 846 34.33 23.05 -33.11
N GLU A 847 34.52 21.92 -32.43
CA GLU A 847 35.55 20.93 -32.79
C GLU A 847 35.44 20.62 -34.28
N ARG A 848 36.49 20.96 -35.04
CA ARG A 848 36.61 20.54 -36.43
C ARG A 848 36.69 19.01 -36.48
N PRO A 849 36.01 18.34 -37.43
CA PRO A 849 36.23 16.93 -37.66
C PRO A 849 37.69 16.72 -38.05
N ALA A 850 38.35 15.76 -37.41
CA ALA A 850 39.67 15.31 -37.81
C ALA A 850 39.61 14.81 -39.25
N THR A 851 40.10 15.63 -40.18
CA THR A 851 40.45 15.20 -41.53
C THR A 851 41.61 14.22 -41.43
N ALA A 852 41.31 12.95 -41.67
CA ALA A 852 42.31 11.96 -42.03
C ALA A 852 42.88 12.31 -43.42
N THR A 853 44.19 12.53 -43.49
CA THR A 853 44.99 12.42 -44.73
C THR A 853 46.39 11.96 -44.35
N LEU A 854 46.60 10.65 -44.24
CA LEU A 854 47.25 9.78 -45.24
C LEU A 854 47.44 8.39 -44.62
#